data_AF-A0A1E4CP61-F1
#
_entry.id   AF-A0A1E4CP61-F1
#
_cell.length_a   1.000
_cell.length_b   1.000
_cell.length_c   1.000
_cell.angle_alpha   90.00
_cell.angle_beta   90.00
_cell.angle_gamma   90.00
#
_symmetry.space_group_name_H-M   'P 1'
#
loop_
_entity.id
_entity.type
_entity.pdbx_description
1 polymer ?
#
loop_
_entity_poly.entity_id
_entity_poly.type
_entity_poly.pdbx_seq_one_letter_code
_entity_poly.pdbx_strand_id
1 'polypeptide(L)'
;MTTTSAPNQATPSPVRRAIGITLAVIAVIVVGFFVFASLFADWLWFDQLGFSSVLLTQWTARVVMFLIGFAAMAVPVFAAIQFAYRLRPVYARLTSQLDHYQEVVEPLRRLAMWGIPVFFGFFAGFAASAQWETAWLWANGVDTGTVDPEFNMDVGFYLFSLPFLSALLGFLSAVLLVCLAVTALVSYLYGSVRVGQRELRISKAARIQLAIIAGLYLLVQGASLWLDRYKTLTAQSDRITGASYVDVHAIIPGLTILSIAAAFVAVLFFVTAVIGRWRFPLIGTALLIVSSLVLTVAYPYLVNNIQVRPNQETLESPYYQRNIDATKAAYGIAGLEKKDFTAATDAEPGQLREDADTTASIRIMDPAIIPPTVRQLEQYRPYYQFSDPLDVDRYQIDGKSQDTVVSVRDLNLAQLGAAASWYTTTLVYTHGYGLVAAKGNERTNDGNPVFLERGIPTAGTLTDQTKYEPRVYFGENSPTYSIVGAPEGVDPIELDYPRGTDGAAQTKNTFTGDGGPAVGNLLNRMIYALKFQSTDILFSDSINEKSQILYDRDPITRVQKVAPYLELDNDPYPSIVDGRIVWIVDGYTLSSNYPYSSLVSLRNAISDTTNSNPRVALDDVNYIRNSVKATVDAYSGKVTLYAWDETDPMLQAWQKIYPSTLKPVSDMSADLMSHVRYPTDLFKVQRAMLGTYHVDDAASFYARDNAWRTPDDPVQKNNILQPPYYLTMKMPGQESPTFSMFTSFIPASEGDEARNVLMGYLAVDSDAGAVAGQKSADYGKLRMLQISADVSVPGPGQVQNTFNSNETISQQLNLLKQGQSEVLNGNLLTLPVGGGLLYVQPVFVQASSGTKLPTLRKVLVAFGDKVAFEDTLQEALDALFGGDSGASTGDGDVTPTPSPSESGQPGGGDTGGGSSSDVAFQAALKEAQQAMTDRDTALKSGDLTKFAEADARLTAAVQKLLSLSGQ
;
A
#
# COMPACT_ATOMS: atom_id res chain seq x y z
N MET A 1 36.87 -29.25 67.96
CA MET A 1 36.82 -29.74 66.57
C MET A 1 35.96 -28.77 65.79
N THR A 2 36.59 -27.69 65.31
CA THR A 2 36.87 -27.41 63.89
C THR A 2 35.64 -26.88 63.15
N THR A 3 35.35 -25.60 63.42
CA THR A 3 34.54 -24.72 62.59
C THR A 3 35.34 -24.38 61.34
N THR A 4 34.96 -24.93 60.19
CA THR A 4 35.51 -24.55 58.89
C THR A 4 35.00 -23.15 58.54
N SER A 5 35.86 -22.15 58.66
CA SER A 5 35.60 -20.77 58.25
C SER A 5 35.33 -20.73 56.75
N ALA A 6 34.17 -20.21 56.34
CA ALA A 6 33.93 -19.89 54.94
C ALA A 6 34.96 -18.84 54.47
N PRO A 7 35.59 -19.00 53.30
CA PRO A 7 36.58 -18.04 52.83
C PRO A 7 35.92 -16.69 52.50
N ASN A 8 36.54 -15.60 52.95
CA ASN A 8 36.19 -14.23 52.55
C ASN A 8 36.18 -14.13 51.02
N GLN A 9 35.06 -13.67 50.45
CA GLN A 9 35.03 -13.32 49.02
C GLN A 9 36.10 -12.25 48.76
N ALA A 10 37.04 -12.57 47.88
CA ALA A 10 38.11 -11.66 47.49
C ALA A 10 37.49 -10.38 46.89
N THR A 11 37.73 -9.23 47.53
CA THR A 11 37.42 -7.92 46.94
C THR A 11 38.12 -7.81 45.59
N PRO A 12 37.43 -7.44 44.50
CA PRO A 12 38.05 -7.34 43.17
C PRO A 12 39.21 -6.35 43.22
N SER A 13 40.35 -6.71 42.62
CA SER A 13 41.54 -5.87 42.64
C SER A 13 41.24 -4.47 42.07
N PRO A 14 41.84 -3.39 42.61
CA PRO A 14 41.60 -2.03 42.13
C PRO A 14 41.90 -1.87 40.63
N VAL A 15 42.83 -2.68 40.10
CA VAL A 15 43.16 -2.77 38.67
C VAL A 15 42.01 -3.37 37.85
N ARG A 16 41.36 -4.45 38.31
CA ARG A 16 40.18 -5.03 37.62
C ARG A 16 39.00 -4.07 37.62
N ARG A 17 38.82 -3.29 38.69
CA ARG A 17 37.78 -2.25 38.78
C ARG A 17 38.09 -1.08 37.83
N ALA A 18 39.34 -0.62 37.74
CA ALA A 18 39.75 0.42 36.82
C ALA A 18 39.60 -0.01 35.35
N ILE A 19 40.04 -1.22 35.00
CA ILE A 19 39.85 -1.78 33.65
C ILE A 19 38.36 -1.92 33.32
N GLY A 20 37.54 -2.40 34.25
CA GLY A 20 36.09 -2.50 34.05
C GLY A 20 35.41 -1.15 33.81
N ILE A 21 35.81 -0.10 34.55
CA ILE A 21 35.31 1.27 34.34
C ILE A 21 35.78 1.82 33.00
N THR A 22 37.05 1.65 32.64
CA THR A 22 37.58 2.10 31.34
C THR A 22 36.88 1.41 30.18
N LEU A 23 36.68 0.09 30.24
CA LEU A 23 35.93 -0.66 29.23
C LEU A 23 34.47 -0.19 29.14
N ALA A 24 33.82 0.09 30.27
CA ALA A 24 32.46 0.62 30.28
C ALA A 24 32.37 2.02 29.64
N VAL A 25 33.32 2.92 29.95
CA VAL A 25 33.39 4.25 29.33
C VAL A 25 33.64 4.13 27.81
N ILE A 26 34.55 3.26 27.39
CA ILE A 26 34.80 3.00 25.97
C ILE A 26 33.52 2.46 25.31
N ALA A 27 32.84 1.50 25.92
CA ALA A 27 31.59 0.97 25.39
C ALA A 27 30.51 2.07 25.24
N VAL A 28 30.37 2.96 26.23
CA VAL A 28 29.43 4.09 26.16
C VAL A 28 29.82 5.07 25.05
N ILE A 29 31.09 5.39 24.88
CA ILE A 29 31.57 6.27 23.81
C ILE A 29 31.32 5.63 22.45
N VAL A 30 31.63 4.34 22.30
CA VAL A 30 31.41 3.60 21.05
C VAL A 30 29.92 3.59 20.71
N VAL A 31 29.06 3.19 21.63
CA VAL A 31 27.60 3.21 21.43
C VAL A 31 27.11 4.62 21.12
N GLY A 32 27.57 5.63 21.86
CA GLY A 32 27.22 7.03 21.63
C GLY A 32 27.65 7.52 20.24
N PHE A 33 28.81 7.10 19.77
CA PHE A 33 29.30 7.42 18.43
C PHE A 33 28.50 6.72 17.33
N PHE A 34 28.10 5.46 17.51
CA PHE A 34 27.20 4.76 16.57
C PHE A 34 25.84 5.45 16.48
N VAL A 35 25.26 5.86 17.62
CA VAL A 35 24.01 6.63 17.65
C VAL A 35 24.19 7.97 16.95
N PHE A 36 25.27 8.70 17.24
CA PHE A 36 25.58 9.96 16.58
C PHE A 36 25.72 9.81 15.06
N ALA A 37 26.49 8.81 14.59
CA ALA A 37 26.70 8.57 13.17
C ALA A 37 25.37 8.26 12.47
N SER A 38 24.49 7.46 13.07
CA SER A 38 23.15 7.19 12.53
C SER A 38 22.31 8.47 12.44
N LEU A 39 22.19 9.23 13.53
CA LEU A 39 21.40 10.46 13.57
C LEU A 39 21.94 11.52 12.60
N PHE A 40 23.26 11.64 12.48
CA PHE A 40 23.88 12.58 11.55
C PHE A 40 23.69 12.18 10.09
N ALA A 41 23.80 10.89 9.77
CA ALA A 41 23.49 10.39 8.43
C ALA A 41 22.02 10.64 8.05
N ASP A 42 21.09 10.49 9.01
CA ASP A 42 19.68 10.80 8.78
C ASP A 42 19.49 12.31 8.58
N TRP A 43 20.12 13.16 9.42
CA TRP A 43 20.08 14.61 9.24
C TRP A 43 20.57 15.04 7.85
N LEU A 44 21.71 14.51 7.39
CA LEU A 44 22.26 14.79 6.07
C LEU A 44 21.28 14.40 4.93
N TRP A 45 20.57 13.30 5.08
CA TRP A 45 19.60 12.83 4.09
C TRP A 45 18.35 13.71 4.02
N PHE A 46 17.80 14.05 5.20
CA PHE A 46 16.64 14.93 5.26
C PHE A 46 16.97 16.36 4.81
N ASP A 47 18.18 16.85 5.09
CA ASP A 47 18.66 18.15 4.62
C ASP A 47 18.79 18.18 3.10
N GLN A 48 19.36 17.13 2.49
CA GLN A 48 19.47 16.99 1.03
C GLN A 48 18.10 17.04 0.34
N LEU A 49 17.08 16.41 0.92
CA LEU A 49 15.73 16.44 0.39
C LEU A 49 14.96 17.73 0.69
N GLY A 50 15.44 18.58 1.60
CA GLY A 50 14.72 19.77 2.08
C GLY A 50 13.64 19.50 3.14
N PHE A 51 13.65 18.33 3.78
CA PHE A 51 12.67 17.90 4.80
C PHE A 51 13.27 17.83 6.22
N SER A 52 14.36 18.55 6.50
CA SER A 52 15.00 18.60 7.84
C SER A 52 14.05 19.05 8.95
N SER A 53 13.02 19.85 8.61
CA SER A 53 11.94 20.23 9.55
C SER A 53 11.13 19.03 10.05
N VAL A 54 10.92 18.00 9.23
CA VAL A 54 10.18 16.78 9.62
C VAL A 54 10.95 16.03 10.70
N LEU A 55 12.24 15.78 10.45
CA LEU A 55 13.13 15.08 11.37
C LEU A 55 13.26 15.83 12.71
N LEU A 56 13.52 17.15 12.65
CA LEU A 56 13.65 17.97 13.85
C LEU A 56 12.36 18.02 14.66
N THR A 57 11.20 18.08 14.00
CA THR A 57 9.90 18.05 14.67
C THR A 57 9.68 16.72 15.37
N GLN A 58 9.95 15.59 14.72
CA GLN A 58 9.84 14.27 15.34
C GLN A 58 10.77 14.10 16.54
N TRP A 59 12.05 14.47 16.40
CA TRP A 59 13.02 14.39 17.50
C TRP A 59 12.62 15.28 18.67
N THR A 60 12.24 16.52 18.38
CA THR A 60 11.81 17.47 19.41
C THR A 60 10.56 16.96 20.12
N ALA A 61 9.56 16.50 19.37
CA ALA A 61 8.32 15.97 19.94
C ALA A 61 8.59 14.75 20.84
N ARG A 62 9.39 13.79 20.37
CA ARG A 62 9.79 12.61 21.16
C ARG A 62 10.57 12.97 22.41
N VAL A 63 11.56 13.86 22.32
CA VAL A 63 12.35 14.31 23.48
C VAL A 63 11.48 15.07 24.48
N VAL A 64 10.62 15.99 24.02
CA VAL A 64 9.70 16.75 24.88
C VAL A 64 8.75 15.80 25.60
N MET A 65 8.11 14.87 24.87
CA MET A 65 7.22 13.87 25.46
C MET A 65 7.95 12.92 26.42
N PHE A 66 9.19 12.53 26.11
CA PHE A 66 10.03 11.76 27.02
C PHE A 66 10.26 12.51 28.32
N LEU A 67 10.67 13.78 28.26
CA LEU A 67 10.94 14.59 29.45
C LEU A 67 9.67 14.83 30.28
N ILE A 68 8.53 15.09 29.61
CA ILE A 68 7.23 15.25 30.26
C ILE A 68 6.84 13.94 30.97
N GLY A 69 6.83 12.80 30.26
CA GLY A 69 6.48 11.50 30.83
C GLY A 69 7.43 11.07 31.95
N PHE A 70 8.74 11.31 31.79
CA PHE A 70 9.73 11.06 32.82
C PHE A 70 9.44 11.86 34.08
N ALA A 71 9.27 13.18 33.96
CA ALA A 71 9.01 14.05 35.11
C ALA A 71 7.64 13.75 35.75
N ALA A 72 6.61 13.53 34.94
CA ALA A 72 5.24 13.27 35.39
C ALA A 72 5.11 11.93 36.14
N MET A 73 6.02 10.98 35.94
CA MET A 73 6.11 9.75 36.74
C MET A 73 7.12 9.85 37.88
N ALA A 74 8.35 10.29 37.61
CA ALA A 74 9.42 10.31 38.59
C ALA A 74 9.13 11.26 39.76
N VAL A 75 8.58 12.46 39.50
CA VAL A 75 8.33 13.44 40.57
C VAL A 75 7.26 12.94 41.56
N PRO A 76 6.08 12.46 41.13
CA PRO A 76 5.10 11.88 42.07
C PRO A 76 5.61 10.64 42.80
N VAL A 77 6.33 9.73 42.13
CA VAL A 77 6.89 8.53 42.78
C VAL A 77 7.94 8.90 43.82
N PHE A 78 8.84 9.85 43.51
CA PHE A 78 9.80 10.37 44.47
C PHE A 78 9.11 11.01 45.67
N ALA A 79 8.10 11.86 45.44
CA ALA A 79 7.32 12.47 46.50
C ALA A 79 6.64 11.41 47.38
N ALA A 80 6.06 10.37 46.77
CA ALA A 80 5.42 9.27 47.48
C ALA A 80 6.40 8.51 48.40
N ILE A 81 7.59 8.15 47.91
CA ILE A 81 8.63 7.50 48.74
C ILE A 81 9.09 8.45 49.85
N GLN A 82 9.34 9.72 49.52
CA GLN A 82 9.87 10.69 50.46
C GLN A 82 8.91 10.97 51.62
N PHE A 83 7.62 11.16 51.35
CA PHE A 83 6.61 11.34 52.39
C PHE A 83 6.42 10.09 53.24
N ALA A 84 6.36 8.91 52.61
CA ALA A 84 6.19 7.64 53.32
C ALA A 84 7.37 7.38 54.27
N TYR A 85 8.59 7.72 53.84
CA TYR A 85 9.80 7.56 54.64
C TYR A 85 9.94 8.61 55.75
N ARG A 86 9.71 9.89 55.45
CA ARG A 86 9.87 10.99 56.42
C ARG A 86 8.85 10.92 57.55
N LEU A 87 7.63 10.48 57.24
CA LEU A 87 6.53 10.46 58.20
C LEU A 87 6.41 9.10 58.95
N ARG A 88 7.46 8.27 58.90
CA ARG A 88 7.50 6.98 59.62
C ARG A 88 7.55 7.18 61.14
N PRO A 89 6.90 6.32 61.94
CA PRO A 89 6.99 6.38 63.40
C PRO A 89 8.40 5.98 63.89
N VAL A 90 9.02 6.83 64.72
CA VAL A 90 10.43 6.70 65.18
C VAL A 90 10.64 5.57 66.21
N TYR A 91 9.59 5.13 66.91
CA TYR A 91 9.67 4.06 67.93
C TYR A 91 8.84 2.85 67.52
N ALA A 92 9.45 1.97 66.73
CA ALA A 92 8.84 0.73 66.27
C ALA A 92 9.77 -0.44 66.63
N ARG A 93 9.51 -1.18 67.72
CA ARG A 93 10.12 -2.52 67.88
C ARG A 93 9.53 -3.44 66.80
N LEU A 94 10.38 -3.99 65.94
CA LEU A 94 10.03 -4.89 64.82
C LEU A 94 10.19 -6.36 65.24
N THR A 95 9.58 -7.28 64.50
CA THR A 95 9.77 -8.73 64.60
C THR A 95 11.12 -9.12 64.01
N SER A 96 11.81 -10.11 64.59
CA SER A 96 13.19 -10.52 64.23
C SER A 96 13.42 -10.91 62.75
N GLN A 97 12.36 -11.19 61.98
CA GLN A 97 12.45 -11.45 60.54
C GLN A 97 12.51 -10.19 59.66
N LEU A 98 11.91 -9.06 60.07
CA LEU A 98 11.98 -7.81 59.30
C LEU A 98 13.29 -7.05 59.55
N ASP A 99 13.88 -7.20 60.73
CA ASP A 99 15.18 -6.58 61.07
C ASP A 99 16.29 -7.03 60.10
N HIS A 100 16.30 -8.31 59.71
CA HIS A 100 17.29 -8.84 58.76
C HIS A 100 17.12 -8.29 57.33
N TYR A 101 15.89 -8.03 56.88
CA TYR A 101 15.63 -7.39 55.57
C TYR A 101 15.97 -5.89 55.58
N GLN A 102 15.79 -5.19 56.71
CA GLN A 102 16.16 -3.78 56.84
C GLN A 102 17.67 -3.59 56.83
N GLU A 103 18.45 -4.45 57.50
CA GLU A 103 19.92 -4.42 57.52
C GLU A 103 20.55 -4.55 56.11
N VAL A 104 19.90 -5.27 55.19
CA VAL A 104 20.34 -5.43 53.79
C VAL A 104 19.92 -4.25 52.91
N VAL A 105 18.78 -3.62 53.19
CA VAL A 105 18.18 -2.54 52.35
C VAL A 105 18.65 -1.14 52.77
N GLU A 106 18.99 -0.94 54.04
CA GLU A 106 19.39 0.38 54.58
C GLU A 106 20.64 1.00 53.90
N PRO A 107 21.67 0.23 53.52
CA PRO A 107 22.79 0.73 52.70
C PRO A 107 22.37 1.11 51.28
N LEU A 108 21.39 0.41 50.70
CA LEU A 108 20.84 0.67 49.36
C LEU A 108 19.77 1.76 49.34
N ARG A 109 19.35 2.26 50.50
CA ARG A 109 18.21 3.20 50.63
C ARG A 109 18.36 4.48 49.80
N ARG A 110 19.54 5.13 49.85
CA ARG A 110 19.78 6.35 49.06
C ARG A 110 19.72 6.05 47.56
N LEU A 111 20.17 4.87 47.17
CA LEU A 111 20.11 4.38 45.80
C LEU A 111 18.66 4.04 45.39
N ALA A 112 17.85 3.45 46.27
CA ALA A 112 16.45 3.14 46.00
C ALA A 112 15.56 4.40 45.91
N MET A 113 15.81 5.41 46.76
CA MET A 113 15.06 6.68 46.77
C MET A 113 15.15 7.44 45.44
N TRP A 114 16.29 7.38 44.76
CA TRP A 114 16.47 7.99 43.43
C TRP A 114 16.29 6.98 42.30
N GLY A 115 16.73 5.74 42.51
CA GLY A 115 16.70 4.68 41.52
C GLY A 115 15.28 4.26 41.14
N ILE A 116 14.35 4.12 42.11
CA ILE A 116 12.96 3.72 41.81
C ILE A 116 12.25 4.79 40.97
N PRO A 117 12.24 6.09 41.36
CA PRO A 117 11.65 7.13 40.53
C PRO A 117 12.28 7.26 39.14
N VAL A 118 13.62 7.20 39.04
CA VAL A 118 14.32 7.28 37.76
C VAL A 118 13.99 6.08 36.88
N PHE A 119 13.91 4.87 37.46
CA PHE A 119 13.54 3.64 36.75
C PHE A 119 12.14 3.76 36.16
N PHE A 120 11.11 4.02 36.99
CA PHE A 120 9.74 4.17 36.48
C PHE A 120 9.59 5.39 35.56
N GLY A 121 10.27 6.49 35.87
CA GLY A 121 10.34 7.68 35.03
C GLY A 121 10.87 7.37 33.64
N PHE A 122 11.95 6.59 33.52
CA PHE A 122 12.54 6.24 32.23
C PHE A 122 11.56 5.46 31.33
N PHE A 123 10.89 4.43 31.88
CA PHE A 123 9.88 3.68 31.13
C PHE A 123 8.66 4.53 30.78
N ALA A 124 8.19 5.36 31.71
CA ALA A 124 7.06 6.26 31.48
C ALA A 124 7.40 7.34 30.43
N GLY A 125 8.61 7.88 30.44
CA GLY A 125 9.11 8.79 29.42
C GLY A 125 9.16 8.13 28.05
N PHE A 126 9.68 6.90 27.96
CA PHE A 126 9.69 6.16 26.70
C PHE A 126 8.28 5.88 26.17
N ALA A 127 7.36 5.45 27.04
CA ALA A 127 5.96 5.22 26.69
C ALA A 127 5.27 6.51 26.21
N ALA A 128 5.50 7.64 26.89
CA ALA A 128 4.96 8.95 26.48
C ALA A 128 5.57 9.43 25.15
N SER A 129 6.87 9.21 24.94
CA SER A 129 7.56 9.53 23.69
C SER A 129 6.98 8.79 22.48
N ALA A 130 6.47 7.57 22.66
CA ALA A 130 5.82 6.82 21.58
C ALA A 130 4.45 7.41 21.20
N GLN A 131 3.82 8.19 22.07
CA GLN A 131 2.49 8.78 21.90
C GLN A 131 2.55 10.25 21.43
N TRP A 132 3.68 10.68 20.86
CA TRP A 132 3.88 12.07 20.46
C TRP A 132 2.88 12.53 19.39
N GLU A 133 2.51 11.65 18.44
CA GLU A 133 1.55 11.95 17.36
C GLU A 133 0.18 12.30 17.94
N THR A 134 -0.32 11.50 18.88
CA THR A 134 -1.57 11.74 19.60
C THR A 134 -1.59 13.11 20.28
N ALA A 135 -0.49 13.50 20.92
CA ALA A 135 -0.39 14.79 21.60
C ALA A 135 -0.27 15.97 20.62
N TRP A 136 0.47 15.80 19.52
CA TRP A 136 0.65 16.86 18.51
C TRP A 136 -0.62 17.07 17.69
N LEU A 137 -1.33 15.99 17.32
CA LEU A 137 -2.63 16.04 16.68
C LEU A 137 -3.67 16.73 17.57
N TRP A 138 -3.69 16.41 18.87
CA TRP A 138 -4.56 17.12 19.81
C TRP A 138 -4.26 18.63 19.86
N ALA A 139 -2.99 19.01 19.97
CA ALA A 139 -2.59 20.40 20.06
C ALA A 139 -2.85 21.20 18.76
N ASN A 140 -2.86 20.52 17.61
CA ASN A 140 -3.02 21.12 16.28
C ASN A 140 -4.34 20.73 15.60
N GLY A 141 -5.29 20.15 16.34
CA GLY A 141 -6.58 19.73 15.81
C GLY A 141 -7.33 20.86 15.12
N VAL A 142 -8.25 20.49 14.25
CA VAL A 142 -9.13 21.40 13.52
C VAL A 142 -10.59 21.08 13.83
N ASP A 143 -11.44 22.09 13.72
CA ASP A 143 -12.88 21.90 13.73
C ASP A 143 -13.31 21.33 12.38
N THR A 144 -14.07 20.23 12.40
CA THR A 144 -14.54 19.55 11.18
C THR A 144 -15.83 20.17 10.63
N GLY A 145 -16.56 20.93 11.45
CA GLY A 145 -17.86 21.51 11.09
C GLY A 145 -19.00 20.50 11.05
N THR A 146 -18.72 19.23 11.33
CA THR A 146 -19.70 18.14 11.42
C THR A 146 -19.78 17.68 12.87
N VAL A 147 -20.99 17.56 13.41
CA VAL A 147 -21.20 17.14 14.80
C VAL A 147 -21.78 15.73 14.87
N ASP A 148 -21.46 15.01 15.94
CA ASP A 148 -22.04 13.70 16.21
C ASP A 148 -23.52 13.83 16.63
N PRO A 149 -24.39 12.88 16.23
CA PRO A 149 -25.83 12.97 16.46
C PRO A 149 -26.29 12.64 17.89
N GLU A 150 -25.38 12.23 18.79
CA GLU A 150 -25.74 11.82 20.17
C GLU A 150 -25.35 12.89 21.20
N PHE A 151 -24.09 13.30 21.21
CA PHE A 151 -23.53 14.29 22.14
C PHE A 151 -23.42 15.70 21.54
N ASN A 152 -23.65 15.88 20.22
CA ASN A 152 -23.49 17.14 19.51
C ASN A 152 -22.08 17.76 19.65
N MET A 153 -21.06 16.91 19.71
CA MET A 153 -19.66 17.29 19.70
C MET A 153 -19.14 17.26 18.27
N ASP A 154 -18.25 18.20 17.91
CA ASP A 154 -17.57 18.18 16.61
C ASP A 154 -16.81 16.85 16.44
N VAL A 155 -16.80 16.29 15.23
CA VAL A 155 -16.07 15.04 14.93
C VAL A 155 -14.58 15.18 15.25
N GLY A 156 -14.00 16.37 15.16
CA GLY A 156 -12.64 16.71 15.57
C GLY A 156 -12.36 16.44 17.05
N PHE A 157 -13.37 16.47 17.93
CA PHE A 157 -13.22 16.01 19.31
C PHE A 157 -12.82 14.53 19.36
N TYR A 158 -13.45 13.69 18.53
CA TYR A 158 -13.18 12.25 18.49
C TYR A 158 -11.88 11.93 17.76
N LEU A 159 -11.57 12.65 16.67
CA LEU A 159 -10.34 12.46 15.91
C LEU A 159 -9.08 12.89 16.68
N PHE A 160 -9.14 14.01 17.41
CA PHE A 160 -7.95 14.64 17.99
C PHE A 160 -7.93 14.63 19.53
N SER A 161 -9.04 15.00 20.17
CA SER A 161 -9.06 15.24 21.62
C SER A 161 -9.28 14.00 22.46
N LEU A 162 -10.22 13.15 22.08
CA LEU A 162 -10.59 11.96 22.82
C LEU A 162 -9.41 10.96 22.96
N PRO A 163 -8.59 10.69 21.91
CA PRO A 163 -7.43 9.82 22.04
C PRO A 163 -6.39 10.37 23.03
N PHE A 164 -6.09 11.67 22.97
CA PHE A 164 -5.15 12.32 23.89
C PHE A 164 -5.64 12.30 25.34
N LEU A 165 -6.90 12.69 25.59
CA LEU A 165 -7.47 12.69 26.93
C LEU A 165 -7.51 11.27 27.51
N SER A 166 -7.80 10.27 26.68
CA SER A 166 -7.77 8.87 27.08
C SER A 166 -6.36 8.40 27.46
N ALA A 167 -5.36 8.73 26.63
CA ALA A 167 -3.95 8.42 26.92
C ALA A 167 -3.47 9.14 28.19
N LEU A 168 -3.86 10.40 28.40
CA LEU A 168 -3.52 11.19 29.58
C LEU A 168 -4.11 10.58 30.86
N LEU A 169 -5.39 10.23 30.88
CA LEU A 169 -6.01 9.60 32.04
C LEU A 169 -5.43 8.20 32.31
N GLY A 170 -5.13 7.42 31.26
CA GLY A 170 -4.42 6.15 31.39
C GLY A 170 -3.03 6.32 32.02
N PHE A 171 -2.28 7.34 31.58
CA PHE A 171 -0.98 7.69 32.14
C PHE A 171 -1.07 8.12 33.61
N LEU A 172 -2.00 9.04 33.94
CA LEU A 172 -2.23 9.49 35.32
C LEU A 172 -2.65 8.34 36.24
N SER A 173 -3.48 7.43 35.75
CA SER A 173 -3.88 6.21 36.46
C SER A 173 -2.66 5.34 36.77
N ALA A 174 -1.78 5.11 35.80
CA ALA A 174 -0.54 4.35 36.00
C ALA A 174 0.39 5.01 37.03
N VAL A 175 0.57 6.34 36.97
CA VAL A 175 1.35 7.11 37.95
C VAL A 175 0.80 6.90 39.36
N LEU A 176 -0.51 7.08 39.55
CA LEU A 176 -1.15 6.94 40.85
C LEU A 176 -1.10 5.52 41.39
N LEU A 177 -1.22 4.50 40.53
CA LEU A 177 -1.10 3.10 40.91
C LEU A 177 0.33 2.77 41.38
N VAL A 178 1.35 3.22 40.66
CA VAL A 178 2.76 3.06 41.07
C VAL A 178 3.01 3.79 42.38
N CYS A 179 2.54 5.03 42.52
CA CYS A 179 2.63 5.79 43.78
C CYS A 179 1.95 5.04 44.94
N LEU A 180 0.79 4.44 44.71
CA LEU A 180 0.05 3.67 45.71
C LEU A 180 0.81 2.41 46.12
N ALA A 181 1.30 1.63 45.15
CA ALA A 181 2.06 0.41 45.37
C ALA A 181 3.37 0.67 46.13
N VAL A 182 4.13 1.69 45.70
CA VAL A 182 5.38 2.08 46.34
C VAL A 182 5.13 2.64 47.74
N THR A 183 4.09 3.46 47.94
CA THR A 183 3.71 3.96 49.27
C THR A 183 3.36 2.80 50.20
N ALA A 184 2.58 1.82 49.73
CA ALA A 184 2.20 0.64 50.50
C ALA A 184 3.42 -0.20 50.88
N LEU A 185 4.32 -0.45 49.92
CA LEU A 185 5.56 -1.20 50.13
C LEU A 185 6.48 -0.51 51.16
N VAL A 186 6.75 0.79 50.99
CA VAL A 186 7.58 1.56 51.94
C VAL A 186 6.92 1.58 53.32
N SER A 187 5.60 1.76 53.38
CA SER A 187 4.87 1.76 54.66
C SER A 187 4.90 0.40 55.37
N TYR A 188 4.90 -0.71 54.62
CA TYR A 188 5.03 -2.06 55.16
C TYR A 188 6.47 -2.34 55.64
N LEU A 189 7.47 -2.06 54.80
CA LEU A 189 8.89 -2.31 55.10
C LEU A 189 9.38 -1.54 56.34
N TYR A 190 8.94 -0.29 56.53
CA TYR A 190 9.31 0.54 57.68
C TYR A 190 8.30 0.46 58.85
N GLY A 191 7.42 -0.56 58.86
CA GLY A 191 6.56 -0.88 60.00
C GLY A 191 5.44 0.11 60.29
N SER A 192 5.10 0.98 59.32
CA SER A 192 3.96 1.90 59.37
C SER A 192 2.61 1.22 59.10
N VAL A 193 2.62 0.06 58.45
CA VAL A 193 1.48 -0.87 58.32
C VAL A 193 1.89 -2.20 58.95
N ARG A 194 1.15 -2.68 59.95
CA ARG A 194 1.42 -3.96 60.63
C ARG A 194 0.21 -4.87 60.54
N VAL A 195 0.45 -6.13 60.16
CA VAL A 195 -0.54 -7.21 60.19
C VAL A 195 -0.20 -8.12 61.37
N GLY A 196 -0.85 -7.91 62.52
CA GLY A 196 -0.72 -8.80 63.69
C GLY A 196 -1.73 -9.95 63.64
N GLN A 197 -1.68 -10.87 64.62
CA GLN A 197 -2.53 -12.08 64.69
C GLN A 197 -4.06 -11.82 64.73
N ARG A 198 -4.54 -10.56 64.76
CA ARG A 198 -5.96 -10.16 64.63
C ARG A 198 -6.23 -8.66 64.43
N GLU A 199 -5.23 -7.78 64.35
CA GLU A 199 -5.41 -6.33 64.17
C GLU A 199 -4.47 -5.76 63.09
N LEU A 200 -5.05 -5.04 62.12
CA LEU A 200 -4.32 -4.21 61.15
C LEU A 200 -4.11 -2.82 61.76
N ARG A 201 -2.86 -2.47 62.10
CA ARG A 201 -2.53 -1.12 62.62
C ARG A 201 -1.76 -0.33 61.57
N ILE A 202 -2.34 0.80 61.14
CA ILE A 202 -1.77 1.74 60.17
C ILE A 202 -1.45 3.06 60.88
N SER A 203 -0.24 3.59 60.71
CA SER A 203 0.16 4.89 61.27
C SER A 203 -0.68 6.03 60.70
N LYS A 204 -0.89 7.12 61.46
CA LYS A 204 -1.70 8.27 60.99
C LYS A 204 -1.18 8.84 59.66
N ALA A 205 0.13 8.91 59.49
CA ALA A 205 0.75 9.45 58.28
C ALA A 205 0.59 8.51 57.06
N ALA A 206 0.90 7.21 57.21
CA ALA A 206 0.72 6.24 56.13
C ALA A 206 -0.75 6.16 55.71
N ARG A 207 -1.66 6.27 56.69
CA ARG A 207 -3.10 6.33 56.44
C ARG A 207 -3.50 7.53 55.58
N ILE A 208 -3.05 8.73 55.94
CA ILE A 208 -3.35 9.97 55.19
C ILE A 208 -2.85 9.85 53.75
N GLN A 209 -1.60 9.42 53.59
CA GLN A 209 -0.98 9.32 52.27
C GLN A 209 -1.66 8.28 51.38
N LEU A 210 -1.89 7.05 51.88
CA LEU A 210 -2.57 6.00 51.12
C LEU A 210 -4.00 6.40 50.76
N ALA A 211 -4.73 7.04 51.68
CA ALA A 211 -6.09 7.49 51.44
C ALA A 211 -6.14 8.63 50.40
N ILE A 212 -5.22 9.59 50.43
CA ILE A 212 -5.16 10.67 49.42
C ILE A 212 -4.85 10.09 48.04
N ILE A 213 -3.84 9.22 47.92
CA ILE A 213 -3.46 8.63 46.61
C ILE A 213 -4.61 7.77 46.07
N ALA A 214 -5.25 6.95 46.93
CA ALA A 214 -6.42 6.18 46.53
C ALA A 214 -7.60 7.08 46.12
N GLY A 215 -7.86 8.17 46.84
CA GLY A 215 -8.89 9.16 46.47
C GLY A 215 -8.63 9.81 45.11
N LEU A 216 -7.38 10.25 44.86
CA LEU A 216 -6.98 10.79 43.55
C LEU A 216 -7.12 9.74 42.43
N TYR A 217 -6.74 8.49 42.70
CA TYR A 217 -6.91 7.40 41.74
C TYR A 217 -8.40 7.20 41.39
N LEU A 218 -9.28 7.17 42.39
CA LEU A 218 -10.73 7.07 42.17
C LEU A 218 -11.30 8.28 41.42
N LEU A 219 -10.77 9.50 41.59
CA LEU A 219 -11.15 10.65 40.77
C LEU A 219 -10.75 10.49 39.31
N VAL A 220 -9.53 10.02 39.05
CA VAL A 220 -9.06 9.74 37.68
C VAL A 220 -9.90 8.64 37.03
N GLN A 221 -10.27 7.60 37.78
CA GLN A 221 -11.21 6.58 37.30
C GLN A 221 -12.60 7.16 37.03
N GLY A 222 -13.10 8.03 37.89
CA GLY A 222 -14.36 8.75 37.65
C GLY A 222 -14.33 9.60 36.37
N ALA A 223 -13.23 10.31 36.12
CA ALA A 223 -13.02 11.07 34.89
C ALA A 223 -12.89 10.15 33.66
N SER A 224 -12.25 8.99 33.80
CA SER A 224 -12.16 7.98 32.73
C SER A 224 -13.54 7.47 32.34
N LEU A 225 -14.36 7.08 33.33
CA LEU A 225 -15.73 6.63 33.11
C LEU A 225 -16.61 7.70 32.45
N TRP A 226 -16.35 8.98 32.73
CA TRP A 226 -17.03 10.07 32.05
C TRP A 226 -16.64 10.15 30.57
N LEU A 227 -15.34 10.00 30.25
CA LEU A 227 -14.87 9.99 28.86
C LEU A 227 -15.30 8.72 28.10
N ASP A 228 -15.41 7.59 28.80
CA ASP A 228 -15.84 6.32 28.20
C ASP A 228 -17.25 6.40 27.60
N ARG A 229 -18.07 7.37 28.04
CA ARG A 229 -19.36 7.70 27.40
C ARG A 229 -19.19 8.08 25.94
N TYR A 230 -18.20 8.92 25.61
CA TYR A 230 -17.96 9.34 24.22
C TYR A 230 -17.35 8.21 23.39
N LYS A 231 -16.50 7.37 24.00
CA LYS A 231 -15.93 6.19 23.32
C LYS A 231 -16.97 5.18 22.84
N THR A 232 -18.18 5.19 23.41
CA THR A 232 -19.27 4.34 22.90
C THR A 232 -19.58 4.63 21.43
N LEU A 233 -19.32 5.86 20.92
CA LEU A 233 -19.55 6.20 19.53
C LEU A 233 -18.49 5.63 18.57
N THR A 234 -17.34 5.20 19.06
CA THR A 234 -16.28 4.58 18.25
C THR A 234 -16.09 3.11 18.59
N ALA A 235 -16.87 2.58 19.54
CA ALA A 235 -16.81 1.19 19.95
C ALA A 235 -17.52 0.29 18.94
N GLN A 236 -16.90 -0.85 18.61
CA GLN A 236 -17.51 -1.86 17.75
C GLN A 236 -18.51 -2.70 18.54
N SER A 237 -19.72 -2.84 18.00
CA SER A 237 -20.77 -3.75 18.47
C SER A 237 -20.97 -4.90 17.46
N ASP A 238 -21.97 -5.75 17.70
CA ASP A 238 -22.26 -6.93 16.86
C ASP A 238 -22.54 -6.58 15.39
N ARG A 239 -23.20 -5.45 15.12
CA ARG A 239 -23.62 -5.07 13.75
C ARG A 239 -23.09 -3.73 13.26
N ILE A 240 -22.80 -2.80 14.16
CA ILE A 240 -22.35 -1.45 13.84
C ILE A 240 -21.19 -1.02 14.72
N THR A 241 -20.41 -0.06 14.26
CA THR A 241 -19.57 0.75 15.16
C THR A 241 -20.35 1.98 15.58
N GLY A 242 -20.35 2.28 16.87
CA GLY A 242 -21.10 3.37 17.48
C GLY A 242 -22.18 2.91 18.44
N ALA A 243 -22.76 3.87 19.17
CA ALA A 243 -23.69 3.58 20.24
C ALA A 243 -25.03 3.08 19.70
N SER A 244 -25.37 1.84 20.07
CA SER A 244 -26.67 1.20 19.88
C SER A 244 -27.74 1.74 20.83
N TYR A 245 -28.98 1.29 20.68
CA TYR A 245 -30.07 1.60 21.61
C TYR A 245 -29.70 1.26 23.05
N VAL A 246 -29.09 0.09 23.26
CA VAL A 246 -28.63 -0.37 24.59
C VAL A 246 -27.57 0.57 25.15
N ASP A 247 -26.65 1.04 24.31
CA ASP A 247 -25.58 1.93 24.75
C ASP A 247 -26.14 3.28 25.22
N VAL A 248 -27.04 3.87 24.43
CA VAL A 248 -27.66 5.17 24.73
C VAL A 248 -28.56 5.12 25.96
N HIS A 249 -29.37 4.07 26.10
CA HIS A 249 -30.37 4.01 27.17
C HIS A 249 -29.89 3.30 28.44
N ALA A 250 -28.82 2.50 28.37
CA ALA A 250 -28.30 1.75 29.51
C ALA A 250 -26.83 2.06 29.83
N ILE A 251 -25.91 1.91 28.87
CA ILE A 251 -24.47 2.02 29.16
C ILE A 251 -24.06 3.46 29.48
N ILE A 252 -24.42 4.44 28.64
CA ILE A 252 -24.06 5.85 28.84
C ILE A 252 -24.62 6.39 30.18
N PRO A 253 -25.90 6.16 30.54
CA PRO A 253 -26.41 6.51 31.87
C PRO A 253 -25.69 5.76 33.00
N GLY A 254 -25.42 4.47 32.83
CA GLY A 254 -24.68 3.66 33.80
C GLY A 254 -23.27 4.22 34.08
N LEU A 255 -22.51 4.53 33.03
CA LEU A 255 -21.19 5.17 33.12
C LEU A 255 -21.27 6.54 33.81
N THR A 256 -22.32 7.32 33.53
CA THR A 256 -22.56 8.61 34.19
C THR A 256 -22.75 8.44 35.70
N ILE A 257 -23.60 7.50 36.12
CA ILE A 257 -23.85 7.19 37.54
C ILE A 257 -22.56 6.70 38.21
N LEU A 258 -21.81 5.82 37.55
CA LEU A 258 -20.55 5.28 38.09
C LEU A 258 -19.46 6.34 38.21
N SER A 259 -19.36 7.25 37.25
CA SER A 259 -18.44 8.38 37.31
C SER A 259 -18.70 9.26 38.54
N ILE A 260 -19.98 9.61 38.77
CA ILE A 260 -20.41 10.38 39.93
C ILE A 260 -20.18 9.60 41.23
N ALA A 261 -20.50 8.30 41.26
CA ALA A 261 -20.28 7.44 42.42
C ALA A 261 -18.78 7.29 42.75
N ALA A 262 -17.91 7.17 41.74
CA ALA A 262 -16.46 7.13 41.92
C ALA A 262 -15.96 8.44 42.55
N ALA A 263 -16.49 9.59 42.13
CA ALA A 263 -16.18 10.88 42.74
C ALA A 263 -16.61 10.93 44.23
N PHE A 264 -17.80 10.41 44.57
CA PHE A 264 -18.22 10.30 45.97
C PHE A 264 -17.30 9.37 46.79
N VAL A 265 -16.92 8.22 46.23
CA VAL A 265 -15.98 7.30 46.90
C VAL A 265 -14.61 7.96 47.10
N ALA A 266 -14.13 8.74 46.12
CA ALA A 266 -12.92 9.53 46.28
C ALA A 266 -13.01 10.53 47.44
N VAL A 267 -14.16 11.21 47.59
CA VAL A 267 -14.42 12.10 48.74
C VAL A 267 -14.37 11.30 50.06
N LEU A 268 -14.92 10.09 50.13
CA LEU A 268 -14.82 9.22 51.32
C LEU A 268 -13.37 8.85 51.66
N PHE A 269 -12.50 8.66 50.66
CA PHE A 269 -11.07 8.46 50.88
C PHE A 269 -10.42 9.72 51.47
N PHE A 270 -10.71 10.92 50.94
CA PHE A 270 -10.19 12.17 51.51
C PHE A 270 -10.68 12.41 52.95
N VAL A 271 -11.96 12.12 53.23
CA VAL A 271 -12.51 12.15 54.60
C VAL A 271 -11.80 11.12 55.51
N THR A 272 -11.49 9.93 54.98
CA THR A 272 -10.75 8.90 55.72
C THR A 272 -9.33 9.30 56.06
N ALA A 273 -8.68 10.09 55.21
CA ALA A 273 -7.38 10.67 55.53
C ALA A 273 -7.45 11.44 56.86
N VAL A 274 -8.53 12.20 57.10
CA VAL A 274 -8.75 12.99 58.33
C VAL A 274 -9.24 12.11 59.49
N ILE A 275 -10.36 11.40 59.32
CA ILE A 275 -11.09 10.72 60.41
C ILE A 275 -10.50 9.35 60.75
N GLY A 276 -9.97 8.64 59.76
CA GLY A 276 -9.28 7.37 59.95
C GLY A 276 -10.07 6.09 59.91
N ARG A 277 -11.34 6.16 59.52
CA ARG A 277 -12.24 5.02 59.50
C ARG A 277 -12.30 4.41 58.09
N TRP A 278 -11.42 3.46 57.80
CA TRP A 278 -11.33 2.77 56.50
C TRP A 278 -12.59 2.00 56.08
N ARG A 279 -13.49 1.69 57.02
CA ARG A 279 -14.72 0.97 56.72
C ARG A 279 -15.56 1.66 55.64
N PHE A 280 -15.72 2.99 55.70
CA PHE A 280 -16.56 3.73 54.76
C PHE A 280 -16.03 3.75 53.32
N PRO A 281 -14.78 4.14 53.04
CA PRO A 281 -14.27 4.12 51.67
C PRO A 281 -14.15 2.70 51.12
N LEU A 282 -13.80 1.70 51.95
CA LEU A 282 -13.72 0.31 51.47
C LEU A 282 -15.10 -0.26 51.12
N ILE A 283 -16.12 0.00 51.93
CA ILE A 283 -17.51 -0.37 51.60
C ILE A 283 -17.96 0.40 50.36
N GLY A 284 -17.65 1.70 50.25
CA GLY A 284 -17.97 2.52 49.08
C GLY A 284 -17.33 1.99 47.81
N THR A 285 -16.06 1.61 47.84
CA THR A 285 -15.36 0.98 46.70
C THR A 285 -15.93 -0.39 46.38
N ALA A 286 -16.20 -1.23 47.37
CA ALA A 286 -16.82 -2.53 47.15
C ALA A 286 -18.21 -2.38 46.51
N LEU A 287 -19.01 -1.43 46.99
CA LEU A 287 -20.30 -1.10 46.40
C LEU A 287 -20.13 -0.55 44.99
N LEU A 288 -19.16 0.32 44.73
CA LEU A 288 -18.87 0.84 43.39
C LEU A 288 -18.52 -0.27 42.41
N ILE A 289 -17.70 -1.25 42.80
CA ILE A 289 -17.34 -2.41 41.97
C ILE A 289 -18.57 -3.29 41.69
N VAL A 290 -19.41 -3.52 42.70
CA VAL A 290 -20.66 -4.28 42.51
C VAL A 290 -21.62 -3.50 41.62
N SER A 291 -21.80 -2.21 41.86
CA SER A 291 -22.62 -1.31 41.05
C SER A 291 -22.11 -1.21 39.63
N SER A 292 -20.80 -1.23 39.39
CA SER A 292 -20.25 -1.19 38.03
C SER A 292 -20.63 -2.46 37.28
N LEU A 293 -20.46 -3.63 37.89
CA LEU A 293 -20.89 -4.89 37.28
C LEU A 293 -22.39 -4.91 36.98
N VAL A 294 -23.21 -4.40 37.90
CA VAL A 294 -24.67 -4.34 37.69
C VAL A 294 -25.03 -3.37 36.57
N LEU A 295 -24.47 -2.16 36.56
CA LEU A 295 -24.84 -1.10 35.61
C LEU A 295 -24.25 -1.28 34.21
N THR A 296 -23.09 -1.93 34.06
CA THR A 296 -22.45 -2.12 32.75
C THR A 296 -22.64 -3.51 32.17
N VAL A 297 -23.01 -4.52 32.97
CA VAL A 297 -23.24 -5.89 32.49
C VAL A 297 -24.69 -6.30 32.67
N ALA A 298 -25.19 -6.33 33.91
CA ALA A 298 -26.51 -6.90 34.19
C ALA A 298 -27.67 -6.08 33.61
N TYR A 299 -27.64 -4.75 33.76
CA TYR A 299 -28.69 -3.87 33.26
C TYR A 299 -28.74 -3.79 31.73
N PRO A 300 -27.63 -3.56 31.00
CA PRO A 300 -27.61 -3.62 29.55
C PRO A 300 -28.05 -4.98 29.00
N TYR A 301 -27.65 -6.08 29.65
CA TYR A 301 -28.13 -7.42 29.29
C TYR A 301 -29.66 -7.55 29.41
N LEU A 302 -30.25 -6.99 30.45
CA LEU A 302 -31.70 -7.00 30.65
C LEU A 302 -32.43 -6.18 29.58
N VAL A 303 -31.96 -4.96 29.33
CA VAL A 303 -32.51 -4.07 28.28
C VAL A 303 -32.40 -4.74 26.92
N ASN A 304 -31.25 -5.32 26.59
CA ASN A 304 -31.03 -6.03 25.34
C ASN A 304 -31.98 -7.21 25.15
N ASN A 305 -32.10 -8.10 26.14
CA ASN A 305 -32.90 -9.33 25.96
C ASN A 305 -34.41 -9.13 26.12
N ILE A 306 -34.86 -8.16 26.93
CA ILE A 306 -36.29 -7.96 27.19
C ILE A 306 -36.90 -6.90 26.28
N GLN A 307 -36.18 -5.83 25.95
CA GLN A 307 -36.73 -4.72 25.16
C GLN A 307 -36.24 -4.73 23.71
N VAL A 308 -34.92 -4.83 23.50
CA VAL A 308 -34.29 -4.63 22.19
C VAL A 308 -34.46 -5.85 21.29
N ARG A 309 -33.95 -7.02 21.68
CA ARG A 309 -34.01 -8.24 20.85
C ARG A 309 -35.41 -8.55 20.29
N PRO A 310 -36.51 -8.41 21.06
CA PRO A 310 -37.85 -8.63 20.51
C PRO A 310 -38.31 -7.57 19.49
N ASN A 311 -37.76 -6.34 19.55
CA ASN A 311 -38.15 -5.19 18.72
C ASN A 311 -36.93 -4.52 18.06
N GLN A 312 -35.94 -5.33 17.65
CA GLN A 312 -34.60 -4.83 17.35
C GLN A 312 -34.58 -3.90 16.15
N GLU A 313 -35.32 -4.25 15.10
CA GLU A 313 -35.45 -3.43 13.89
C GLU A 313 -35.93 -2.01 14.23
N THR A 314 -37.00 -1.89 15.01
CA THR A 314 -37.61 -0.60 15.31
C THR A 314 -36.77 0.23 16.30
N LEU A 315 -36.21 -0.40 17.32
CA LEU A 315 -35.43 0.30 18.36
C LEU A 315 -34.01 0.66 17.91
N GLU A 316 -33.37 -0.17 17.08
CA GLU A 316 -32.00 0.07 16.61
C GLU A 316 -31.94 0.87 15.30
N SER A 317 -33.03 0.96 14.54
CA SER A 317 -33.09 1.67 13.24
C SER A 317 -32.44 3.06 13.24
N PRO A 318 -32.73 3.95 14.20
CA PRO A 318 -32.09 5.28 14.24
C PRO A 318 -30.57 5.21 14.37
N TYR A 319 -30.03 4.24 15.10
CA TYR A 319 -28.59 4.08 15.31
C TYR A 319 -27.92 3.42 14.10
N TYR A 320 -28.62 2.50 13.43
CA TYR A 320 -28.18 2.00 12.13
C TYR A 320 -28.11 3.11 11.09
N GLN A 321 -29.10 4.01 11.02
CA GLN A 321 -29.04 5.13 10.09
C GLN A 321 -27.85 6.05 10.36
N ARG A 322 -27.61 6.41 11.64
CA ARG A 322 -26.42 7.20 12.03
C ARG A 322 -25.12 6.52 11.60
N ASN A 323 -25.04 5.20 11.75
CA ASN A 323 -23.88 4.43 11.33
C ASN A 323 -23.72 4.38 9.81
N ILE A 324 -24.80 4.21 9.04
CA ILE A 324 -24.78 4.25 7.57
C ILE A 324 -24.27 5.61 7.10
N ASP A 325 -24.85 6.70 7.59
CA ASP A 325 -24.50 8.07 7.19
C ASP A 325 -23.04 8.40 7.53
N ALA A 326 -22.61 8.08 8.76
CA ALA A 326 -21.24 8.31 9.22
C ALA A 326 -20.21 7.44 8.47
N THR A 327 -20.53 6.17 8.22
CA THR A 327 -19.67 5.27 7.44
C THR A 327 -19.53 5.78 6.02
N LYS A 328 -20.63 6.15 5.36
CA LYS A 328 -20.59 6.67 3.99
C LYS A 328 -19.79 7.96 3.89
N ALA A 329 -19.94 8.86 4.86
CA ALA A 329 -19.13 10.05 4.95
C ALA A 329 -17.65 9.70 5.15
N ALA A 330 -17.30 8.91 6.17
CA ALA A 330 -15.92 8.63 6.56
C ALA A 330 -15.11 7.84 5.53
N TYR A 331 -15.74 7.04 4.66
CA TYR A 331 -15.07 6.33 3.56
C TYR A 331 -15.22 7.03 2.19
N GLY A 332 -15.89 8.19 2.12
CA GLY A 332 -16.04 8.93 0.87
C GLY A 332 -16.95 8.26 -0.15
N ILE A 333 -17.94 7.48 0.31
CA ILE A 333 -18.91 6.75 -0.54
C ILE A 333 -20.32 7.33 -0.46
N ALA A 334 -20.51 8.47 0.21
CA ALA A 334 -21.81 9.15 0.30
C ALA A 334 -22.33 9.69 -1.05
N GLY A 335 -21.43 10.04 -1.96
CA GLY A 335 -21.76 10.54 -3.30
C GLY A 335 -21.94 9.45 -4.37
N LEU A 336 -22.23 8.21 -3.96
CA LEU A 336 -22.42 7.09 -4.88
C LEU A 336 -23.63 7.30 -5.80
N GLU A 337 -23.40 7.35 -7.11
CA GLU A 337 -24.46 7.39 -8.11
C GLU A 337 -24.91 5.96 -8.43
N LYS A 338 -26.15 5.61 -8.06
CA LYS A 338 -26.74 4.29 -8.32
C LYS A 338 -27.71 4.34 -9.48
N LYS A 339 -27.65 3.32 -10.35
CA LYS A 339 -28.57 3.16 -11.46
C LYS A 339 -28.99 1.70 -11.59
N ASP A 340 -30.28 1.44 -11.63
CA ASP A 340 -30.81 0.13 -11.95
C ASP A 340 -30.43 -0.24 -13.40
N PHE A 341 -29.95 -1.46 -13.59
CA PHE A 341 -29.43 -1.94 -14.85
C PHE A 341 -30.04 -3.29 -15.21
N THR A 342 -30.85 -3.30 -16.26
CA THR A 342 -31.38 -4.52 -16.87
C THR A 342 -30.51 -4.85 -18.08
N ALA A 343 -29.63 -5.83 -17.91
CA ALA A 343 -28.69 -6.22 -18.95
C ALA A 343 -29.40 -6.87 -20.15
N ALA A 344 -29.08 -6.42 -21.35
CA ALA A 344 -29.36 -7.17 -22.57
C ALA A 344 -28.57 -8.48 -22.57
N THR A 345 -29.25 -9.59 -22.88
CA THR A 345 -28.63 -10.93 -22.96
C THR A 345 -28.50 -11.42 -24.40
N ASP A 346 -29.28 -10.86 -25.32
CA ASP A 346 -29.22 -11.22 -26.74
C ASP A 346 -28.13 -10.40 -27.44
N ALA A 347 -27.22 -11.11 -28.12
CA ALA A 347 -26.20 -10.49 -28.96
C ALA A 347 -26.72 -10.31 -30.39
N GLU A 348 -26.86 -9.05 -30.83
CA GLU A 348 -27.34 -8.63 -32.14
C GLU A 348 -26.23 -7.98 -32.99
N PRO A 349 -26.30 -8.09 -34.34
CA PRO A 349 -25.33 -7.43 -35.22
C PRO A 349 -25.28 -5.90 -35.03
N GLY A 350 -24.07 -5.37 -34.89
CA GLY A 350 -23.79 -3.95 -34.75
C GLY A 350 -24.09 -3.37 -33.36
N GLN A 351 -24.38 -4.20 -32.36
CA GLN A 351 -24.81 -3.78 -31.01
C GLN A 351 -23.74 -2.98 -30.25
N LEU A 352 -22.45 -3.16 -30.54
CA LEU A 352 -21.37 -2.45 -29.84
C LEU A 352 -21.05 -1.07 -30.45
N ARG A 353 -21.75 -0.65 -31.51
CA ARG A 353 -21.43 0.58 -32.25
C ARG A 353 -21.47 1.86 -31.40
N GLU A 354 -22.36 1.91 -30.41
CA GLU A 354 -22.47 3.06 -29.48
C GLU A 354 -21.37 3.09 -28.41
N ASP A 355 -20.68 1.97 -28.23
CA ASP A 355 -19.61 1.75 -27.25
C ASP A 355 -18.26 1.46 -27.92
N ALA A 356 -18.12 1.83 -29.20
CA ALA A 356 -16.95 1.52 -30.01
C ALA A 356 -15.64 1.99 -29.37
N ASP A 357 -15.65 3.16 -28.71
CA ASP A 357 -14.49 3.69 -27.99
C ASP A 357 -14.09 2.80 -26.81
N THR A 358 -15.06 2.31 -26.01
CA THR A 358 -14.80 1.38 -24.91
C THR A 358 -14.21 0.07 -25.44
N THR A 359 -14.77 -0.45 -26.54
CA THR A 359 -14.29 -1.71 -27.14
C THR A 359 -12.91 -1.59 -27.75
N ALA A 360 -12.56 -0.42 -28.29
CA ALA A 360 -11.24 -0.13 -28.83
C ALA A 360 -10.18 -0.12 -27.72
N SER A 361 -10.53 0.30 -26.50
CA SER A 361 -9.62 0.39 -25.35
C SER A 361 -9.49 -0.91 -24.55
N ILE A 362 -10.20 -1.99 -24.90
CA ILE A 362 -10.14 -3.26 -24.16
C ILE A 362 -8.69 -3.77 -24.11
N ARG A 363 -8.17 -3.89 -22.89
CA ARG A 363 -6.82 -4.37 -22.64
C ARG A 363 -6.74 -5.88 -22.89
N ILE A 364 -5.95 -6.28 -23.89
CA ILE A 364 -5.62 -7.68 -24.21
C ILE A 364 -4.20 -8.06 -23.77
N MET A 365 -3.35 -7.07 -23.46
CA MET A 365 -2.04 -7.25 -22.85
C MET A 365 -2.17 -7.21 -21.32
N ASP A 366 -2.18 -8.38 -20.68
CA ASP A 366 -2.34 -8.47 -19.23
C ASP A 366 -1.02 -8.16 -18.50
N PRO A 367 -0.96 -7.08 -17.68
CA PRO A 367 0.24 -6.67 -16.96
C PRO A 367 0.79 -7.73 -15.98
N ALA A 368 -0.02 -8.68 -15.53
CA ALA A 368 0.42 -9.76 -14.64
C ALA A 368 0.98 -10.99 -15.39
N ILE A 369 0.76 -11.09 -16.72
CA ILE A 369 1.17 -12.25 -17.52
C ILE A 369 2.35 -11.93 -18.43
N ILE A 370 2.41 -10.73 -19.01
CA ILE A 370 3.45 -10.38 -20.00
C ILE A 370 4.83 -9.94 -19.45
N PRO A 371 5.12 -9.76 -18.13
CA PRO A 371 6.46 -9.36 -17.67
C PRO A 371 7.61 -10.22 -18.23
N PRO A 372 7.52 -11.57 -18.34
CA PRO A 372 8.58 -12.38 -18.93
C PRO A 372 8.84 -12.06 -20.41
N THR A 373 7.80 -11.74 -21.17
CA THR A 373 7.89 -11.38 -22.59
C THR A 373 8.47 -9.99 -22.77
N VAL A 374 8.03 -9.01 -21.98
CA VAL A 374 8.64 -7.67 -21.95
C VAL A 374 10.11 -7.76 -21.58
N ARG A 375 10.46 -8.56 -20.57
CA ARG A 375 11.86 -8.84 -20.21
C ARG A 375 12.64 -9.40 -21.40
N GLN A 376 12.14 -10.42 -22.07
CA GLN A 376 12.86 -11.00 -23.21
C GLN A 376 13.11 -10.02 -24.36
N LEU A 377 12.14 -9.14 -24.64
CA LEU A 377 12.21 -8.19 -25.75
C LEU A 377 13.03 -6.95 -25.39
N GLU A 378 12.92 -6.46 -24.15
CA GLU A 378 13.37 -5.13 -23.76
C GLU A 378 14.44 -5.13 -22.65
N GLN A 379 14.86 -6.27 -22.10
CA GLN A 379 15.89 -6.33 -21.06
C GLN A 379 17.29 -6.01 -21.61
N TYR A 380 17.63 -6.49 -22.81
CA TYR A 380 18.95 -6.42 -23.47
C TYR A 380 20.15 -7.04 -22.73
N ARG A 381 20.20 -6.98 -21.39
CA ARG A 381 21.27 -7.53 -20.54
C ARG A 381 20.71 -8.03 -19.20
N PRO A 382 21.27 -9.11 -18.64
CA PRO A 382 20.67 -9.79 -17.49
C PRO A 382 20.65 -8.95 -16.20
N TYR A 383 21.47 -7.89 -16.10
CA TYR A 383 21.46 -6.96 -14.97
C TYR A 383 20.35 -5.90 -15.04
N TYR A 384 19.48 -5.92 -16.04
CA TYR A 384 18.24 -5.15 -16.05
C TYR A 384 17.05 -6.03 -15.71
N GLN A 385 15.99 -5.46 -15.16
CA GLN A 385 14.71 -6.12 -14.90
C GLN A 385 13.55 -5.14 -14.98
N PHE A 386 12.34 -5.67 -14.87
CA PHE A 386 11.08 -4.94 -14.89
C PHE A 386 10.24 -5.37 -13.69
N SER A 387 9.27 -4.53 -13.30
CA SER A 387 8.29 -4.86 -12.26
C SER A 387 7.45 -6.10 -12.63
N ASP A 388 6.91 -6.76 -11.62
CA ASP A 388 6.03 -7.92 -11.78
C ASP A 388 4.98 -7.89 -10.64
N PRO A 389 3.72 -7.51 -10.92
CA PRO A 389 3.16 -7.17 -12.24
C PRO A 389 3.67 -5.82 -12.79
N LEU A 390 3.39 -5.54 -14.08
CA LEU A 390 3.61 -4.23 -14.70
C LEU A 390 2.49 -3.24 -14.31
N ASP A 391 2.72 -1.95 -14.56
CA ASP A 391 1.78 -0.87 -14.26
C ASP A 391 0.86 -0.55 -15.44
N VAL A 392 -0.26 0.10 -15.15
CA VAL A 392 -1.20 0.63 -16.14
C VAL A 392 -1.28 2.14 -16.04
N ASP A 393 -1.14 2.80 -17.20
CA ASP A 393 -1.19 4.25 -17.35
C ASP A 393 -1.89 4.61 -18.68
N ARG A 394 -2.11 5.90 -18.95
CA ARG A 394 -2.71 6.40 -20.19
C ARG A 394 -1.89 7.55 -20.78
N TYR A 395 -1.78 7.58 -22.10
CA TYR A 395 -1.14 8.69 -22.83
C TYR A 395 -2.07 9.20 -23.93
N GLN A 396 -1.96 10.49 -24.26
CA GLN A 396 -2.65 11.07 -25.41
C GLN A 396 -1.79 10.90 -26.66
N ILE A 397 -2.25 10.06 -27.60
CA ILE A 397 -1.58 9.79 -28.87
C ILE A 397 -2.52 10.20 -30.00
N ASP A 398 -2.07 11.10 -30.88
CA ASP A 398 -2.86 11.64 -31.99
C ASP A 398 -4.24 12.20 -31.57
N GLY A 399 -4.33 12.77 -30.36
CA GLY A 399 -5.55 13.33 -29.79
C GLY A 399 -6.54 12.28 -29.25
N LYS A 400 -6.15 11.02 -29.15
CA LYS A 400 -6.91 9.93 -28.54
C LYS A 400 -6.22 9.41 -27.29
N SER A 401 -6.99 9.08 -26.26
CA SER A 401 -6.48 8.41 -25.07
C SER A 401 -6.10 6.97 -25.42
N GLN A 402 -4.87 6.58 -25.10
CA GLN A 402 -4.33 5.26 -25.31
C GLN A 402 -3.95 4.66 -23.96
N ASP A 403 -4.63 3.58 -23.58
CA ASP A 403 -4.26 2.80 -22.40
C ASP A 403 -2.95 2.05 -22.66
N THR A 404 -2.05 2.08 -21.69
CA THR A 404 -0.69 1.54 -21.80
C THR A 404 -0.37 0.64 -20.62
N VAL A 405 0.48 -0.36 -20.88
CA VAL A 405 1.16 -1.15 -19.87
C VAL A 405 2.59 -0.66 -19.81
N VAL A 406 3.01 -0.17 -18.65
CA VAL A 406 4.30 0.52 -18.47
C VAL A 406 5.14 -0.16 -17.40
N SER A 407 6.46 -0.05 -17.53
CA SER A 407 7.39 -0.46 -16.49
C SER A 407 8.74 0.21 -16.67
N VAL A 408 9.40 0.48 -15.56
CA VAL A 408 10.76 1.00 -15.54
C VAL A 408 11.75 -0.14 -15.68
N ARG A 409 12.77 0.06 -16.52
CA ARG A 409 13.91 -0.86 -16.61
C ARG A 409 14.87 -0.61 -15.45
N ASP A 410 14.65 -1.30 -14.34
CA ASP A 410 15.47 -1.20 -13.13
C ASP A 410 16.66 -2.20 -13.16
N LEU A 411 17.53 -2.13 -12.15
CA LEU A 411 18.69 -3.01 -12.00
C LEU A 411 18.34 -4.36 -11.35
N ASN A 412 19.08 -5.40 -11.76
CA ASN A 412 19.12 -6.71 -11.13
C ASN A 412 20.57 -7.09 -10.82
N LEU A 413 21.07 -6.65 -9.67
CA LEU A 413 22.46 -6.91 -9.27
C LEU A 413 22.73 -8.40 -8.99
N ALA A 414 21.70 -9.20 -8.69
CA ALA A 414 21.86 -10.64 -8.45
C ALA A 414 22.34 -11.38 -9.71
N GLN A 415 22.10 -10.82 -10.89
CA GLN A 415 22.52 -11.38 -12.17
C GLN A 415 23.97 -11.04 -12.58
N LEU A 416 24.71 -10.29 -11.75
CA LEU A 416 26.12 -10.01 -12.01
C LEU A 416 27.05 -11.21 -11.75
N GLY A 417 26.62 -12.18 -10.94
CA GLY A 417 27.40 -13.39 -10.63
C GLY A 417 28.80 -13.06 -10.09
N ALA A 418 29.84 -13.68 -10.66
CA ALA A 418 31.23 -13.48 -10.25
C ALA A 418 31.78 -12.06 -10.51
N ALA A 419 31.08 -11.24 -11.32
CA ALA A 419 31.45 -9.84 -11.54
C ALA A 419 30.94 -8.91 -10.43
N ALA A 420 30.12 -9.41 -9.50
CA ALA A 420 29.68 -8.65 -8.34
C ALA A 420 30.84 -8.43 -7.36
N SER A 421 31.17 -7.17 -7.15
CA SER A 421 32.15 -6.69 -6.18
C SER A 421 31.62 -5.37 -5.61
N TRP A 422 32.13 -4.94 -4.45
CA TRP A 422 31.75 -3.64 -3.91
C TRP A 422 31.91 -2.52 -4.96
N TYR A 423 33.02 -2.53 -5.71
CA TYR A 423 33.28 -1.55 -6.76
C TYR A 423 32.19 -1.56 -7.83
N THR A 424 31.83 -2.74 -8.36
CA THR A 424 30.85 -2.83 -9.46
C THR A 424 29.43 -2.52 -9.00
N THR A 425 29.00 -3.02 -7.84
CA THR A 425 27.63 -2.79 -7.33
C THR A 425 27.41 -1.38 -6.78
N THR A 426 28.47 -0.66 -6.42
CA THR A 426 28.37 0.66 -5.77
C THR A 426 28.69 1.81 -6.72
N LEU A 427 29.66 1.63 -7.63
CA LEU A 427 30.20 2.71 -8.48
C LEU A 427 29.91 2.54 -9.97
N VAL A 428 29.65 1.30 -10.44
CA VAL A 428 29.44 1.03 -11.88
C VAL A 428 27.95 0.85 -12.20
N TYR A 429 27.29 -0.11 -11.57
CA TYR A 429 25.85 -0.38 -11.78
C TYR A 429 25.03 0.45 -10.80
N THR A 430 24.94 1.76 -11.08
CA THR A 430 24.33 2.74 -10.16
C THR A 430 22.87 3.02 -10.47
N HIS A 431 22.39 2.83 -11.70
CA HIS A 431 21.04 3.19 -12.13
C HIS A 431 20.46 2.22 -13.18
N GLY A 432 19.13 2.15 -13.23
CA GLY A 432 18.37 1.58 -14.34
C GLY A 432 18.28 2.54 -15.54
N TYR A 433 17.58 2.16 -16.61
CA TYR A 433 17.57 2.95 -17.85
C TYR A 433 16.26 2.88 -18.64
N GLY A 434 15.46 3.93 -18.53
CA GLY A 434 14.29 4.21 -19.35
C GLY A 434 12.99 3.55 -18.87
N LEU A 435 11.88 4.14 -19.29
CA LEU A 435 10.55 3.53 -19.25
C LEU A 435 10.30 2.72 -20.53
N VAL A 436 9.66 1.56 -20.40
CA VAL A 436 9.08 0.82 -21.51
C VAL A 436 7.57 0.97 -21.43
N ALA A 437 6.92 1.30 -22.55
CA ALA A 437 5.47 1.45 -22.64
C ALA A 437 4.93 0.65 -23.81
N ALA A 438 4.01 -0.27 -23.54
CA ALA A 438 3.27 -1.03 -24.54
C ALA A 438 1.81 -0.58 -24.61
N LYS A 439 1.21 -0.59 -25.80
CA LYS A 439 -0.23 -0.40 -25.94
C LYS A 439 -0.96 -1.57 -25.30
N GLY A 440 -1.99 -1.28 -24.48
CA GLY A 440 -2.75 -2.32 -23.78
C GLY A 440 -3.67 -3.16 -24.69
N ASN A 441 -4.12 -2.58 -25.79
CA ASN A 441 -5.16 -3.09 -26.70
C ASN A 441 -4.62 -3.62 -28.04
N GLU A 442 -3.30 -3.56 -28.29
CA GLU A 442 -2.70 -4.00 -29.56
C GLU A 442 -1.70 -5.14 -29.35
N ARG A 443 -1.54 -5.96 -30.39
CA ARG A 443 -0.59 -7.08 -30.46
C ARG A 443 0.08 -7.15 -31.83
N THR A 444 1.25 -7.78 -31.89
CA THR A 444 1.86 -8.19 -33.17
C THR A 444 1.23 -9.47 -33.71
N ASN A 445 1.54 -9.84 -34.96
CA ASN A 445 1.12 -11.13 -35.56
C ASN A 445 1.55 -12.35 -34.73
N ASP A 446 2.66 -12.25 -33.98
CA ASP A 446 3.18 -13.32 -33.12
C ASP A 446 2.61 -13.32 -31.69
N GLY A 447 1.81 -12.31 -31.33
CA GLY A 447 1.17 -12.20 -30.03
C GLY A 447 2.01 -11.50 -28.98
N ASN A 448 3.00 -10.74 -29.41
CA ASN A 448 3.81 -9.89 -28.53
C ASN A 448 3.15 -8.51 -28.36
N PRO A 449 3.46 -7.78 -27.27
CA PRO A 449 3.03 -6.40 -27.09
C PRO A 449 3.56 -5.48 -28.20
N VAL A 450 2.78 -4.46 -28.56
CA VAL A 450 3.21 -3.37 -29.44
C VAL A 450 3.70 -2.20 -28.58
N PHE A 451 4.98 -1.83 -28.71
CA PHE A 451 5.59 -0.79 -27.88
C PHE A 451 5.45 0.62 -28.47
N LEU A 452 5.03 1.58 -27.64
CA LEU A 452 5.10 3.02 -27.88
C LEU A 452 6.48 3.60 -27.52
N GLU A 453 7.10 3.04 -26.49
CA GLU A 453 8.41 3.43 -25.97
C GLU A 453 9.24 2.18 -25.68
N ARG A 454 10.44 2.08 -26.24
CA ARG A 454 11.27 0.86 -26.19
C ARG A 454 12.76 1.13 -26.38
N GLY A 455 13.58 0.10 -26.25
CA GLY A 455 14.96 0.13 -26.68
C GLY A 455 15.97 0.63 -25.65
N ILE A 456 17.25 0.54 -26.04
CA ILE A 456 18.41 1.10 -25.34
C ILE A 456 19.41 1.65 -26.39
N PRO A 457 19.61 2.98 -26.49
CA PRO A 457 18.91 4.02 -25.74
C PRO A 457 17.40 3.99 -26.02
N THR A 458 16.62 4.40 -25.01
CA THR A 458 15.15 4.42 -25.05
C THR A 458 14.69 5.47 -26.06
N ALA A 459 13.78 5.07 -26.94
CA ALA A 459 13.20 5.93 -27.97
C ALA A 459 11.77 5.48 -28.31
N GLY A 460 10.96 6.43 -28.77
CA GLY A 460 9.57 6.18 -29.09
C GLY A 460 8.73 7.45 -29.06
N THR A 461 7.45 7.26 -29.37
CA THR A 461 6.49 8.37 -29.55
C THR A 461 6.35 9.26 -28.31
N LEU A 462 6.64 8.75 -27.11
CA LEU A 462 6.49 9.49 -25.85
C LEU A 462 7.67 10.43 -25.59
N THR A 463 8.86 10.10 -26.12
CA THR A 463 10.11 10.81 -25.80
C THR A 463 10.73 11.56 -27.00
N ASP A 464 10.30 11.25 -28.22
CA ASP A 464 10.86 11.83 -29.46
C ASP A 464 10.76 13.36 -29.54
N GLN A 465 9.80 13.97 -28.84
CA GLN A 465 9.52 15.41 -28.92
C GLN A 465 10.07 16.22 -27.73
N THR A 466 10.65 15.56 -26.73
CA THR A 466 11.11 16.21 -25.50
C THR A 466 12.57 15.89 -25.19
N LYS A 467 13.22 16.74 -24.40
CA LYS A 467 14.54 16.42 -23.85
C LYS A 467 14.37 15.40 -22.73
N TYR A 468 14.37 14.13 -23.10
CA TYR A 468 14.12 13.02 -22.19
C TYR A 468 15.34 12.68 -21.32
N GLU A 469 15.15 12.53 -20.00
CA GLU A 469 16.14 11.96 -19.08
C GLU A 469 15.77 10.50 -18.75
N PRO A 470 16.44 9.50 -19.37
CA PRO A 470 16.09 8.09 -19.20
C PRO A 470 16.65 7.45 -17.93
N ARG A 471 17.62 8.05 -17.23
CA ARG A 471 18.36 7.34 -16.17
C ARG A 471 17.55 7.22 -14.88
N VAL A 472 17.46 6.01 -14.35
CA VAL A 472 16.69 5.71 -13.14
C VAL A 472 17.62 5.43 -11.96
N TYR A 473 17.99 6.49 -11.26
CA TYR A 473 18.70 6.42 -9.99
C TYR A 473 17.76 6.18 -8.80
N PHE A 474 16.44 6.26 -8.96
CA PHE A 474 15.49 6.01 -7.89
C PHE A 474 14.37 5.14 -8.45
N GLY A 475 14.34 3.89 -8.03
CA GLY A 475 13.45 2.84 -8.50
C GLY A 475 13.31 1.75 -7.45
N GLU A 476 12.31 0.89 -7.61
CA GLU A 476 11.87 -0.10 -6.62
C GLU A 476 12.93 -1.17 -6.29
N ASN A 477 13.85 -1.44 -7.23
CA ASN A 477 14.88 -2.48 -7.11
C ASN A 477 16.31 -1.90 -7.10
N SER A 478 16.44 -0.65 -6.64
CA SER A 478 17.73 0.03 -6.53
C SER A 478 18.70 -0.67 -5.56
N PRO A 479 20.03 -0.58 -5.80
CA PRO A 479 21.05 -1.05 -4.85
C PRO A 479 20.87 -0.43 -3.45
N THR A 480 21.29 -1.15 -2.40
CA THR A 480 21.25 -0.67 -1.00
C THR A 480 21.84 0.74 -0.87
N TYR A 481 22.96 0.98 -1.55
CA TYR A 481 23.49 2.31 -1.80
C TYR A 481 24.33 2.32 -3.08
N SER A 482 24.51 3.51 -3.65
CA SER A 482 25.48 3.76 -4.72
C SER A 482 26.24 5.05 -4.42
N ILE A 483 27.49 5.14 -4.90
CA ILE A 483 28.28 6.36 -4.81
C ILE A 483 28.48 6.88 -6.23
N VAL A 484 28.05 8.12 -6.44
CA VAL A 484 27.93 8.72 -7.78
C VAL A 484 28.61 10.08 -7.82
N GLY A 485 28.85 10.59 -9.03
CA GLY A 485 29.42 11.92 -9.23
C GLY A 485 30.96 11.95 -9.25
N ALA A 486 31.48 12.79 -10.14
CA ALA A 486 32.91 13.01 -10.33
C ALA A 486 33.17 14.49 -10.72
N PRO A 487 34.40 15.00 -10.49
CA PRO A 487 34.80 16.31 -10.99
C PRO A 487 34.82 16.36 -12.52
N GLU A 488 34.70 17.56 -13.08
CA GLU A 488 34.85 17.76 -14.53
C GLU A 488 36.22 17.28 -15.03
N GLY A 489 36.24 16.63 -16.20
CA GLY A 489 37.46 16.13 -16.81
C GLY A 489 37.94 14.76 -16.30
N VAL A 490 37.22 14.13 -15.37
CA VAL A 490 37.47 12.74 -14.95
C VAL A 490 36.64 11.78 -15.81
N ASP A 491 37.25 10.67 -16.22
CA ASP A 491 36.55 9.65 -17.00
C ASP A 491 35.34 9.08 -16.24
N PRO A 492 34.16 8.99 -16.88
CA PRO A 492 33.00 8.36 -16.28
C PRO A 492 33.24 6.90 -15.88
N ILE A 493 32.67 6.51 -14.75
CA ILE A 493 32.77 5.15 -14.20
C ILE A 493 31.42 4.43 -14.26
N GLU A 494 30.32 5.16 -14.09
CA GLU A 494 28.98 4.59 -14.07
C GLU A 494 28.61 4.06 -15.45
N LEU A 495 28.06 2.85 -15.49
CA LEU A 495 27.55 2.26 -16.72
C LEU A 495 26.23 2.96 -17.06
N ASP A 496 26.14 3.55 -18.25
CA ASP A 496 24.91 4.14 -18.76
C ASP A 496 24.09 3.05 -19.47
N TYR A 497 24.65 2.48 -20.54
CA TYR A 497 24.05 1.38 -21.26
C TYR A 497 25.06 0.56 -22.10
N PRO A 498 24.75 -0.72 -22.42
CA PRO A 498 25.67 -1.69 -23.04
C PRO A 498 25.86 -1.53 -24.56
N ARG A 499 25.97 -0.30 -25.06
CA ARG A 499 26.28 0.02 -26.45
C ARG A 499 27.13 1.28 -26.47
N GLY A 500 28.37 1.23 -26.95
CA GLY A 500 29.22 2.41 -27.00
C GLY A 500 29.08 3.21 -28.29
N THR A 501 29.46 4.48 -28.24
CA THR A 501 29.82 5.28 -29.41
C THR A 501 31.24 4.96 -29.85
N ASP A 502 31.57 5.16 -31.13
CA ASP A 502 32.95 5.09 -31.66
C ASP A 502 33.69 3.75 -31.42
N GLY A 503 32.96 2.63 -31.40
CA GLY A 503 33.52 1.29 -31.26
C GLY A 503 33.78 0.83 -29.82
N ALA A 504 33.38 1.62 -28.81
CA ALA A 504 33.40 1.20 -27.41
C ALA A 504 32.33 0.12 -27.13
N ALA A 505 32.60 -0.77 -26.18
CA ALA A 505 31.67 -1.83 -25.79
C ALA A 505 30.50 -1.33 -24.92
N GLN A 506 30.62 -0.15 -24.31
CA GLN A 506 29.70 0.41 -23.32
C GLN A 506 29.68 1.94 -23.42
N THR A 507 28.52 2.56 -23.16
CA THR A 507 28.41 3.99 -22.87
C THR A 507 28.45 4.19 -21.36
N LYS A 508 29.14 5.23 -20.91
CA LYS A 508 29.30 5.55 -19.50
C LYS A 508 28.77 6.95 -19.19
N ASN A 509 28.39 7.16 -17.95
CA ASN A 509 27.83 8.42 -17.47
C ASN A 509 28.47 8.86 -16.14
N THR A 510 28.33 10.14 -15.85
CA THR A 510 28.59 10.69 -14.52
C THR A 510 27.33 11.38 -14.06
N PHE A 511 26.82 10.99 -12.90
CA PHE A 511 25.68 11.68 -12.31
C PHE A 511 25.99 13.15 -12.04
N THR A 512 25.11 14.04 -12.49
CA THR A 512 25.24 15.50 -12.31
C THR A 512 24.10 16.12 -11.49
N GLY A 513 23.14 15.29 -11.07
CA GLY A 513 22.03 15.73 -10.22
C GLY A 513 22.41 15.92 -8.76
N ASP A 514 21.39 16.24 -7.96
CA ASP A 514 21.45 16.28 -6.51
C ASP A 514 20.56 15.17 -5.96
N GLY A 515 21.15 13.99 -5.74
CA GLY A 515 20.44 12.77 -5.38
C GLY A 515 20.70 12.29 -3.96
N GLY A 516 21.80 12.71 -3.35
CA GLY A 516 22.12 12.25 -2.02
C GLY A 516 23.23 13.05 -1.35
N PRO A 517 23.45 12.81 -0.05
CA PRO A 517 24.41 13.58 0.71
C PRO A 517 25.83 13.45 0.17
N ALA A 518 26.60 14.54 0.25
CA ALA A 518 28.00 14.53 -0.13
C ALA A 518 28.80 13.55 0.76
N VAL A 519 29.55 12.65 0.14
CA VAL A 519 30.44 11.67 0.82
C VAL A 519 31.92 11.93 0.49
N GLY A 520 32.22 13.06 -0.15
CA GLY A 520 33.59 13.37 -0.55
C GLY A 520 34.57 13.62 0.60
N ASN A 521 34.10 14.13 1.75
CA ASN A 521 34.94 14.46 2.90
C ASN A 521 35.12 13.27 3.88
N LEU A 522 36.24 13.25 4.62
CA LEU A 522 36.60 12.14 5.52
C LEU A 522 35.57 11.88 6.63
N LEU A 523 34.93 12.92 7.15
CA LEU A 523 33.92 12.80 8.21
C LEU A 523 32.69 12.04 7.69
N ASN A 524 32.13 12.46 6.55
CA ASN A 524 30.97 11.84 5.94
C ASN A 524 31.30 10.41 5.47
N ARG A 525 32.51 10.17 4.92
CA ARG A 525 32.99 8.81 4.62
C ARG A 525 32.98 7.91 5.84
N MET A 526 33.50 8.38 6.97
CA MET A 526 33.51 7.60 8.22
C MET A 526 32.08 7.32 8.72
N ILE A 527 31.18 8.30 8.63
CA ILE A 527 29.78 8.15 9.05
C ILE A 527 29.06 7.12 8.18
N TYR A 528 29.20 7.20 6.86
CA TYR A 528 28.58 6.24 5.95
C TYR A 528 29.26 4.86 5.95
N ALA A 529 30.57 4.79 6.17
CA ALA A 529 31.29 3.54 6.41
C ALA A 529 30.75 2.81 7.64
N LEU A 530 30.38 3.54 8.70
CA LEU A 530 29.74 2.96 9.89
C LEU A 530 28.28 2.57 9.64
N LYS A 531 27.49 3.44 8.97
CA LYS A 531 26.08 3.18 8.65
C LYS A 531 25.90 1.93 7.80
N PHE A 532 26.71 1.78 6.76
CA PHE A 532 26.67 0.63 5.84
C PHE A 532 27.66 -0.48 6.19
N GLN A 533 28.40 -0.34 7.30
CA GLN A 533 29.41 -1.30 7.75
C GLN A 533 30.42 -1.70 6.64
N SER A 534 30.82 -0.73 5.80
CA SER A 534 31.73 -0.95 4.67
C SER A 534 33.01 -0.13 4.85
N THR A 535 34.14 -0.82 4.95
CA THR A 535 35.47 -0.19 4.99
C THR A 535 35.86 0.42 3.64
N ASP A 536 35.29 -0.08 2.54
CA ASP A 536 35.60 0.38 1.19
C ASP A 536 35.17 1.85 0.99
N ILE A 537 34.08 2.29 1.63
CA ILE A 537 33.65 3.70 1.62
C ILE A 537 34.74 4.63 2.19
N LEU A 538 35.52 4.15 3.16
CA LEU A 538 36.56 4.96 3.80
C LEU A 538 37.85 4.99 2.97
N PHE A 539 38.22 3.87 2.35
CA PHE A 539 39.54 3.66 1.74
C PHE A 539 39.55 3.65 0.21
N SER A 540 38.40 3.70 -0.46
CA SER A 540 38.36 3.72 -1.94
C SER A 540 38.82 5.07 -2.50
N ASP A 541 39.79 5.01 -3.42
CA ASP A 541 40.28 6.17 -4.17
C ASP A 541 39.29 6.64 -5.26
N SER A 542 38.27 5.85 -5.57
CA SER A 542 37.23 6.22 -6.54
C SER A 542 36.22 7.22 -5.97
N ILE A 543 36.19 7.36 -4.64
CA ILE A 543 35.38 8.38 -3.97
C ILE A 543 36.19 9.68 -3.97
N ASN A 544 35.57 10.75 -4.46
CA ASN A 544 36.18 12.05 -4.65
C ASN A 544 35.36 13.16 -3.97
N GLU A 545 35.85 14.39 -4.01
CA GLU A 545 35.20 15.56 -3.38
C GLU A 545 33.79 15.90 -3.90
N LYS A 546 33.43 15.44 -5.10
CA LYS A 546 32.10 15.59 -5.70
C LYS A 546 31.20 14.39 -5.50
N SER A 547 31.69 13.31 -4.88
CA SER A 547 30.92 12.10 -4.69
C SER A 547 29.73 12.32 -3.75
N GLN A 548 28.57 11.82 -4.15
CA GLN A 548 27.34 11.73 -3.37
C GLN A 548 27.01 10.26 -3.10
N ILE A 549 26.35 9.98 -1.98
CA ILE A 549 25.86 8.63 -1.66
C ILE A 549 24.33 8.58 -1.77
N LEU A 550 23.83 7.72 -2.65
CA LEU A 550 22.40 7.50 -2.90
C LEU A 550 21.95 6.27 -2.10
N TYR A 551 20.92 6.39 -1.27
CA TYR A 551 20.32 5.29 -0.50
C TYR A 551 18.88 5.65 -0.10
N ASP A 552 18.10 4.65 0.35
CA ASP A 552 16.64 4.76 0.49
C ASP A 552 16.02 5.26 -0.83
N ARG A 553 16.27 4.47 -1.89
CA ARG A 553 16.00 4.82 -3.28
C ARG A 553 14.66 4.32 -3.81
N ASP A 554 14.03 3.40 -3.08
CA ASP A 554 12.66 2.96 -3.30
C ASP A 554 11.69 4.14 -3.11
N PRO A 555 10.82 4.45 -4.10
CA PRO A 555 9.92 5.60 -4.05
C PRO A 555 9.01 5.63 -2.82
N ILE A 556 8.37 4.50 -2.47
CA ILE A 556 7.48 4.40 -1.31
C ILE A 556 8.25 4.66 -0.02
N THR A 557 9.36 3.96 0.19
CA THR A 557 10.19 4.10 1.38
C THR A 557 10.65 5.54 1.57
N ARG A 558 11.01 6.22 0.48
CA ARG A 558 11.47 7.61 0.50
C ARG A 558 10.34 8.58 0.88
N VAL A 559 9.16 8.42 0.30
CA VAL A 559 7.97 9.20 0.65
C VAL A 559 7.57 8.95 2.11
N GLN A 560 7.57 7.69 2.57
CA GLN A 560 7.18 7.33 3.95
C GLN A 560 8.10 7.99 4.99
N LYS A 561 9.39 8.16 4.69
CA LYS A 561 10.32 8.83 5.60
C LYS A 561 10.05 10.33 5.73
N VAL A 562 9.71 11.01 4.64
CA VAL A 562 9.45 12.46 4.66
C VAL A 562 8.01 12.80 5.07
N ALA A 563 7.07 11.87 4.92
CA ALA A 563 5.68 11.99 5.34
C ALA A 563 5.22 10.78 6.18
N PRO A 564 5.80 10.58 7.39
CA PRO A 564 5.58 9.38 8.21
C PRO A 564 4.16 9.27 8.80
N TYR A 565 3.37 10.32 8.68
CA TYR A 565 1.98 10.40 9.12
C TYR A 565 0.98 9.90 8.06
N LEU A 566 1.46 9.58 6.86
CA LEU A 566 0.65 9.00 5.80
C LEU A 566 0.82 7.48 5.80
N GLU A 567 -0.27 6.77 5.50
CA GLU A 567 -0.20 5.42 4.95
C GLU A 567 -0.09 5.56 3.43
N LEU A 568 0.80 4.81 2.79
CA LEU A 568 1.01 4.91 1.34
C LEU A 568 0.32 3.76 0.61
N ASP A 569 -0.16 4.04 -0.60
CA ASP A 569 -0.69 3.00 -1.50
C ASP A 569 0.41 2.00 -1.88
N ASN A 570 0.04 0.73 -1.99
CA ASN A 570 0.96 -0.37 -2.30
C ASN A 570 1.29 -0.49 -3.80
N ASP A 571 0.69 0.33 -4.67
CA ASP A 571 0.80 0.29 -6.14
C ASP A 571 1.35 1.63 -6.68
N PRO A 572 2.66 1.93 -6.47
CA PRO A 572 3.32 3.12 -7.00
C PRO A 572 3.56 2.94 -8.50
N TYR A 573 3.30 3.96 -9.31
CA TYR A 573 3.37 3.82 -10.76
C TYR A 573 4.30 4.85 -11.40
N PRO A 574 5.07 4.47 -12.43
CA PRO A 574 5.94 5.37 -13.15
C PRO A 574 5.24 5.96 -14.39
N SER A 575 5.39 7.27 -14.60
CA SER A 575 4.93 7.97 -15.81
C SER A 575 6.03 8.88 -16.35
N ILE A 576 5.98 9.17 -17.66
CA ILE A 576 6.83 10.23 -18.24
C ILE A 576 6.10 11.56 -18.05
N VAL A 577 6.66 12.43 -17.23
CA VAL A 577 6.13 13.75 -16.92
C VAL A 577 7.19 14.80 -17.23
N ASP A 578 6.87 15.75 -18.10
CA ASP A 578 7.73 16.87 -18.50
C ASP A 578 9.14 16.40 -18.98
N GLY A 579 9.18 15.27 -19.71
CA GLY A 579 10.41 14.66 -20.22
C GLY A 579 11.25 13.90 -19.17
N ARG A 580 10.67 13.56 -18.02
CA ARG A 580 11.34 12.83 -16.93
C ARG A 580 10.48 11.66 -16.46
N ILE A 581 11.12 10.58 -16.01
CA ILE A 581 10.39 9.49 -15.34
C ILE A 581 10.09 9.94 -13.91
N VAL A 582 8.81 9.97 -13.56
CA VAL A 582 8.33 10.35 -12.22
C VAL A 582 7.48 9.21 -11.67
N TRP A 583 7.83 8.75 -10.46
CA TRP A 583 6.99 7.86 -9.69
C TRP A 583 5.90 8.65 -9.01
N ILE A 584 4.65 8.23 -9.16
CA ILE A 584 3.50 8.82 -8.48
C ILE A 584 3.07 7.85 -7.37
N VAL A 585 2.95 8.36 -6.15
CA VAL A 585 2.62 7.59 -4.95
C VAL A 585 1.45 8.25 -4.23
N ASP A 586 0.42 7.46 -3.96
CA ASP A 586 -0.78 7.90 -3.27
C ASP A 586 -0.60 7.83 -1.74
N GLY A 587 -1.04 8.88 -1.03
CA GLY A 587 -0.90 9.00 0.42
C GLY A 587 -2.24 9.22 1.12
N TYR A 588 -2.48 8.41 2.15
CA TYR A 588 -3.71 8.38 2.92
C TYR A 588 -3.54 8.93 4.33
N THR A 589 -4.51 9.73 4.78
CA THR A 589 -4.71 9.94 6.22
C THR A 589 -5.74 8.96 6.74
N LEU A 590 -5.45 8.37 7.90
CA LEU A 590 -6.28 7.34 8.52
C LEU A 590 -6.69 7.73 9.94
N SER A 591 -7.83 7.20 10.39
CA SER A 591 -8.21 7.21 11.80
C SER A 591 -9.09 6.00 12.14
N SER A 592 -9.05 5.59 13.40
CA SER A 592 -9.92 4.58 14.00
C SER A 592 -10.97 5.18 14.94
N ASN A 593 -11.07 6.52 14.98
CA ASN A 593 -11.87 7.25 15.97
C ASN A 593 -12.99 8.09 15.35
N TYR A 594 -13.41 7.83 14.12
CA TYR A 594 -14.56 8.55 13.54
C TYR A 594 -15.87 8.03 14.17
N PRO A 595 -16.70 8.86 14.82
CA PRO A 595 -17.87 8.38 15.54
C PRO A 595 -18.91 7.79 14.58
N TYR A 596 -19.54 6.70 14.96
CA TYR A 596 -20.52 5.93 14.19
C TYR A 596 -20.01 5.31 12.88
N SER A 597 -18.77 5.54 12.45
CA SER A 597 -18.24 4.89 11.24
C SER A 597 -17.73 3.49 11.53
N SER A 598 -18.10 2.53 10.69
CA SER A 598 -17.73 1.12 10.84
C SER A 598 -16.24 0.86 10.62
N LEU A 599 -15.67 0.04 11.50
CA LEU A 599 -14.26 -0.37 11.41
C LEU A 599 -14.09 -1.44 10.33
N VAL A 600 -13.02 -1.32 9.55
CA VAL A 600 -12.57 -2.31 8.58
C VAL A 600 -11.09 -2.61 8.82
N SER A 601 -10.70 -3.87 8.69
CA SER A 601 -9.28 -4.23 8.59
C SER A 601 -8.79 -3.84 7.20
N LEU A 602 -7.91 -2.85 7.16
CA LEU A 602 -7.29 -2.35 5.94
C LEU A 602 -6.52 -3.46 5.23
N ARG A 603 -5.76 -4.28 5.97
CA ARG A 603 -5.03 -5.42 5.39
C ARG A 603 -5.93 -6.38 4.65
N ASN A 604 -7.07 -6.75 5.26
CA ASN A 604 -8.00 -7.68 4.64
C ASN A 604 -8.76 -7.04 3.47
N ALA A 605 -9.12 -5.76 3.59
CA ALA A 605 -9.88 -5.05 2.56
C ALA A 605 -9.10 -4.87 1.25
N ILE A 606 -7.77 -4.71 1.33
CA ILE A 606 -6.90 -4.47 0.17
C ILE A 606 -6.15 -5.72 -0.32
N SER A 607 -6.35 -6.87 0.33
CA SER A 607 -5.74 -8.14 -0.08
C SER A 607 -6.46 -8.73 -1.31
N ASP A 608 -5.69 -9.09 -2.32
CA ASP A 608 -6.15 -9.75 -3.54
C ASP A 608 -5.02 -10.56 -4.22
N THR A 609 -5.20 -10.95 -5.48
CA THR A 609 -4.23 -11.76 -6.23
C THR A 609 -2.97 -11.00 -6.62
N THR A 610 -3.01 -9.66 -6.68
CA THR A 610 -1.85 -8.81 -6.95
C THR A 610 -1.05 -8.52 -5.68
N ASN A 611 -1.73 -8.41 -4.54
CA ASN A 611 -1.08 -8.21 -3.23
C ASN A 611 -1.79 -9.02 -2.14
N SER A 612 -1.32 -10.25 -1.91
CA SER A 612 -1.95 -11.17 -0.96
C SER A 612 -1.68 -10.82 0.51
N ASN A 613 -0.55 -10.16 0.82
CA ASN A 613 -0.12 -9.88 2.19
C ASN A 613 0.33 -8.42 2.35
N PRO A 614 -0.59 -7.46 2.20
CA PRO A 614 -0.27 -6.05 2.32
C PRO A 614 0.22 -5.70 3.73
N ARG A 615 1.17 -4.76 3.80
CA ARG A 615 1.70 -4.24 5.06
C ARG A 615 1.08 -2.88 5.32
N VAL A 616 0.55 -2.69 6.52
CA VAL A 616 -0.13 -1.45 6.93
C VAL A 616 0.34 -1.06 8.33
N ALA A 617 0.45 0.24 8.61
CA ALA A 617 0.82 0.74 9.93
C ALA A 617 -0.38 0.71 10.90
N LEU A 618 -1.58 1.04 10.42
CA LEU A 618 -2.84 0.97 11.15
C LEU A 618 -3.81 0.03 10.40
N ASP A 619 -4.11 -1.12 11.01
CA ASP A 619 -4.97 -2.13 10.37
C ASP A 619 -6.46 -1.80 10.55
N ASP A 620 -6.91 -1.55 11.78
CA ASP A 620 -8.31 -1.19 12.03
C ASP A 620 -8.54 0.30 11.79
N VAL A 621 -9.26 0.63 10.72
CA VAL A 621 -9.59 2.01 10.33
C VAL A 621 -11.09 2.18 10.20
N ASN A 622 -11.59 3.38 10.50
CA ASN A 622 -12.97 3.77 10.20
C ASN A 622 -13.06 5.14 9.52
N TYR A 623 -11.93 5.64 9.04
CA TYR A 623 -11.80 6.87 8.28
C TYR A 623 -10.58 6.75 7.36
N ILE A 624 -10.76 7.12 6.09
CA ILE A 624 -9.70 7.16 5.10
C ILE A 624 -9.97 8.26 4.07
N ARG A 625 -8.93 9.02 3.73
CA ARG A 625 -8.92 10.00 2.64
C ARG A 625 -7.63 9.89 1.86
N ASN A 626 -7.71 9.96 0.53
CA ASN A 626 -6.54 10.19 -0.32
C ASN A 626 -6.19 11.67 -0.26
N SER A 627 -5.42 12.04 0.75
CA SER A 627 -5.19 13.44 1.10
C SER A 627 -3.95 14.01 0.41
N VAL A 628 -3.01 13.17 -0.01
CA VAL A 628 -1.75 13.60 -0.61
C VAL A 628 -1.43 12.80 -1.87
N LYS A 629 -1.02 13.50 -2.94
CA LYS A 629 -0.28 12.89 -4.06
C LYS A 629 1.20 13.20 -3.87
N ALA A 630 2.04 12.17 -3.83
CA ALA A 630 3.48 12.33 -3.78
C ALA A 630 4.10 11.99 -5.14
N THR A 631 5.17 12.67 -5.49
CA THR A 631 5.98 12.36 -6.67
C THR A 631 7.43 12.17 -6.29
N VAL A 632 8.11 11.18 -6.89
CA VAL A 632 9.55 10.97 -6.78
C VAL A 632 10.17 10.99 -8.18
N ASP A 633 11.02 11.98 -8.45
CA ASP A 633 11.77 12.05 -9.70
C ASP A 633 12.79 10.91 -9.77
N ALA A 634 12.72 10.06 -10.80
CA ALA A 634 13.54 8.85 -10.89
C ALA A 634 15.04 9.14 -11.08
N TYR A 635 15.42 10.35 -11.50
CA TYR A 635 16.81 10.75 -11.70
C TYR A 635 17.44 11.34 -10.43
N SER A 636 16.77 12.30 -9.79
CA SER A 636 17.26 13.06 -8.65
C SER A 636 16.74 12.57 -7.30
N GLY A 637 15.69 11.74 -7.28
CA GLY A 637 15.07 11.29 -6.03
C GLY A 637 14.35 12.41 -5.28
N LYS A 638 14.13 13.56 -5.92
CA LYS A 638 13.41 14.68 -5.32
C LYS A 638 11.98 14.25 -5.01
N VAL A 639 11.57 14.40 -3.76
CA VAL A 639 10.19 14.17 -3.32
C VAL A 639 9.42 15.48 -3.36
N THR A 640 8.24 15.47 -3.95
CA THR A 640 7.26 16.57 -3.84
C THR A 640 5.94 16.01 -3.34
N LEU A 641 5.36 16.63 -2.32
CA LEU A 641 4.07 16.25 -1.75
C LEU A 641 3.04 17.32 -2.11
N TYR A 642 1.91 16.93 -2.71
CA TYR A 642 0.81 17.82 -3.07
C TYR A 642 -0.40 17.53 -2.18
N ALA A 643 -0.97 18.57 -1.56
CA ALA A 643 -2.17 18.48 -0.76
C ALA A 643 -3.40 18.29 -1.68
N TRP A 644 -3.79 17.03 -1.92
CA TRP A 644 -4.83 16.67 -2.89
C TRP A 644 -6.25 16.90 -2.38
N ASP A 645 -6.49 16.61 -1.09
CA ASP A 645 -7.74 16.91 -0.40
C ASP A 645 -7.51 17.92 0.72
N GLU A 646 -7.56 19.21 0.38
CA GLU A 646 -7.38 20.30 1.35
C GLU A 646 -8.54 20.38 2.38
N THR A 647 -9.64 19.66 2.16
CA THR A 647 -10.79 19.64 3.08
C THR A 647 -10.68 18.57 4.15
N ASP A 648 -9.72 17.65 4.02
CA ASP A 648 -9.49 16.60 5.00
C ASP A 648 -8.98 17.18 6.34
N PRO A 649 -9.73 17.03 7.45
CA PRO A 649 -9.31 17.56 8.74
C PRO A 649 -8.02 16.91 9.28
N MET A 650 -7.75 15.64 8.93
CA MET A 650 -6.52 14.98 9.34
C MET A 650 -5.31 15.62 8.65
N LEU A 651 -5.39 15.85 7.33
CA LEU A 651 -4.36 16.57 6.59
C LEU A 651 -4.15 17.98 7.13
N GLN A 652 -5.22 18.73 7.40
CA GLN A 652 -5.11 20.10 7.92
C GLN A 652 -4.39 20.15 9.28
N ALA A 653 -4.64 19.18 10.18
CA ALA A 653 -3.93 19.06 11.44
C ALA A 653 -2.42 18.76 11.22
N TRP A 654 -2.10 17.86 10.28
CA TRP A 654 -0.72 17.56 9.91
C TRP A 654 -0.01 18.71 9.20
N GLN A 655 -0.71 19.50 8.39
CA GLN A 655 -0.19 20.73 7.79
C GLN A 655 0.20 21.78 8.83
N LYS A 656 -0.55 21.90 9.94
CA LYS A 656 -0.14 22.77 11.05
C LYS A 656 1.13 22.28 11.75
N ILE A 657 1.33 20.97 11.83
CA ILE A 657 2.54 20.34 12.40
C ILE A 657 3.74 20.49 11.44
N TYR A 658 3.50 20.36 10.13
CA TYR A 658 4.50 20.38 9.06
C TYR A 658 4.16 21.43 7.98
N PRO A 659 4.25 22.74 8.28
CA PRO A 659 3.71 23.79 7.40
C PRO A 659 4.43 23.98 6.07
N SER A 660 5.62 23.42 5.90
CA SER A 660 6.48 23.65 4.73
C SER A 660 6.69 22.42 3.85
N THR A 661 6.01 21.30 4.12
CA THR A 661 6.26 20.01 3.46
C THR A 661 5.33 19.74 2.28
N LEU A 662 4.16 20.39 2.25
CA LEU A 662 3.13 20.21 1.25
C LEU A 662 3.06 21.41 0.30
N LYS A 663 2.82 21.12 -0.97
CA LYS A 663 2.50 22.08 -2.02
C LYS A 663 1.01 22.04 -2.36
N PRO A 664 0.43 23.16 -2.83
CA PRO A 664 -0.94 23.14 -3.34
C PRO A 664 -1.03 22.36 -4.66
N VAL A 665 -2.21 21.85 -4.99
CA VAL A 665 -2.48 21.22 -6.30
C VAL A 665 -2.19 22.18 -7.45
N SER A 666 -2.34 23.48 -7.25
CA SER A 666 -2.06 24.52 -8.26
C SER A 666 -0.63 24.49 -8.82
N ASP A 667 0.32 23.86 -8.12
CA ASP A 667 1.71 23.72 -8.55
C ASP A 667 1.95 22.50 -9.46
N MET A 668 0.95 21.63 -9.65
CA MET A 668 1.05 20.44 -10.50
C MET A 668 1.00 20.82 -11.99
N SER A 669 1.94 20.30 -12.79
CA SER A 669 1.94 20.53 -14.24
C SER A 669 0.74 19.86 -14.91
N ALA A 670 0.38 20.34 -16.11
CA ALA A 670 -0.68 19.73 -16.91
C ALA A 670 -0.38 18.25 -17.22
N ASP A 671 0.89 17.94 -17.51
CA ASP A 671 1.36 16.61 -17.82
C ASP A 671 1.28 15.69 -16.58
N LEU A 672 1.69 16.17 -15.40
CA LEU A 672 1.49 15.42 -14.16
C LEU A 672 0.01 15.15 -13.88
N MET A 673 -0.84 16.15 -14.07
CA MET A 673 -2.29 16.03 -13.85
C MET A 673 -2.89 14.95 -14.76
N SER A 674 -2.48 14.84 -16.03
CA SER A 674 -2.99 13.81 -16.95
C SER A 674 -2.65 12.38 -16.57
N HIS A 675 -1.64 12.17 -15.71
CA HIS A 675 -1.24 10.84 -15.24
C HIS A 675 -1.81 10.48 -13.87
N VAL A 676 -2.33 11.44 -13.10
CA VAL A 676 -2.94 11.13 -11.81
C VAL A 676 -4.15 10.21 -12.01
N ARG A 677 -4.13 9.06 -11.32
CA ARG A 677 -5.21 8.05 -11.28
C ARG A 677 -5.91 8.01 -9.92
N TYR A 678 -7.09 7.37 -9.86
CA TYR A 678 -7.77 7.13 -8.57
C TYR A 678 -7.08 5.98 -7.84
N PRO A 679 -6.79 6.09 -6.53
CA PRO A 679 -5.91 5.13 -5.85
C PRO A 679 -6.52 3.72 -5.70
N THR A 680 -5.67 2.71 -5.89
CA THR A 680 -6.05 1.30 -5.90
C THR A 680 -6.53 0.83 -4.52
N ASP A 681 -5.78 1.12 -3.44
CA ASP A 681 -6.11 0.64 -2.10
C ASP A 681 -7.35 1.32 -1.52
N LEU A 682 -7.54 2.63 -1.77
CA LEU A 682 -8.77 3.33 -1.39
C LEU A 682 -10.00 2.72 -2.06
N PHE A 683 -9.93 2.45 -3.37
CA PHE A 683 -11.05 1.83 -4.09
C PHE A 683 -11.38 0.43 -3.55
N LYS A 684 -10.36 -0.37 -3.20
CA LYS A 684 -10.57 -1.69 -2.55
C LYS A 684 -11.26 -1.57 -1.20
N VAL A 685 -10.89 -0.59 -0.37
CA VAL A 685 -11.58 -0.32 0.90
C VAL A 685 -13.03 0.10 0.66
N GLN A 686 -13.27 1.03 -0.26
CA GLN A 686 -14.62 1.48 -0.62
C GLN A 686 -15.48 0.33 -1.15
N ARG A 687 -14.91 -0.54 -1.98
CA ARG A 687 -15.53 -1.79 -2.45
C ARG A 687 -15.91 -2.70 -1.29
N ALA A 688 -15.00 -2.93 -0.34
CA ALA A 688 -15.28 -3.77 0.83
C ALA A 688 -16.44 -3.20 1.67
N MET A 689 -16.48 -1.88 1.87
CA MET A 689 -17.58 -1.22 2.58
C MET A 689 -18.90 -1.32 1.80
N LEU A 690 -18.87 -1.11 0.49
CA LEU A 690 -20.06 -1.19 -0.37
C LEU A 690 -20.67 -2.59 -0.46
N GLY A 691 -19.99 -3.65 0.01
CA GLY A 691 -20.62 -4.97 0.16
C GLY A 691 -21.82 -4.97 1.13
N THR A 692 -21.86 -4.04 2.09
CA THR A 692 -22.98 -3.90 3.04
C THR A 692 -23.57 -2.49 3.11
N TYR A 693 -22.82 -1.46 2.71
CA TYR A 693 -23.23 -0.06 2.80
C TYR A 693 -23.70 0.54 1.45
N HIS A 694 -23.99 -0.27 0.43
CA HIS A 694 -24.65 0.19 -0.81
C HIS A 694 -26.11 0.60 -0.60
N VAL A 695 -26.76 0.12 0.47
CA VAL A 695 -28.12 0.48 0.88
C VAL A 695 -28.16 1.83 1.61
N ASP A 696 -29.28 2.55 1.52
CA ASP A 696 -29.40 3.91 2.12
C ASP A 696 -30.21 3.96 3.42
N ASP A 697 -30.98 2.92 3.72
CA ASP A 697 -31.90 2.90 4.85
C ASP A 697 -31.58 1.79 5.88
N ALA A 698 -31.91 2.09 7.13
CA ALA A 698 -31.69 1.18 8.26
C ALA A 698 -32.42 -0.16 8.16
N ALA A 699 -33.60 -0.22 7.52
CA ALA A 699 -34.37 -1.46 7.43
C ALA A 699 -33.70 -2.45 6.47
N SER A 700 -33.28 -1.99 5.29
CA SER A 700 -32.49 -2.76 4.33
C SER A 700 -31.15 -3.20 4.94
N PHE A 701 -30.45 -2.30 5.64
CA PHE A 701 -29.21 -2.63 6.33
C PHE A 701 -29.42 -3.65 7.45
N TYR A 702 -30.52 -3.60 8.17
CA TYR A 702 -30.85 -4.56 9.23
C TYR A 702 -31.17 -5.94 8.67
N ALA A 703 -31.89 -6.01 7.55
CA ALA A 703 -32.27 -7.27 6.91
C ALA A 703 -31.03 -8.06 6.45
N ARG A 704 -30.02 -7.37 5.89
CA ARG A 704 -28.77 -7.95 5.35
C ARG A 704 -28.97 -9.09 4.34
N ASP A 705 -30.17 -9.23 3.78
CA ASP A 705 -30.50 -10.24 2.76
C ASP A 705 -29.89 -9.90 1.39
N ASN A 706 -29.60 -8.62 1.14
CA ASN A 706 -28.93 -8.12 -0.05
C ASN A 706 -27.44 -7.77 0.19
N ALA A 707 -26.72 -8.54 1.02
CA ALA A 707 -25.28 -8.34 1.22
C ALA A 707 -24.47 -8.89 0.03
N TRP A 708 -23.45 -8.14 -0.39
CA TRP A 708 -22.58 -8.46 -1.51
C TRP A 708 -21.12 -8.67 -1.07
N ARG A 709 -20.34 -9.34 -1.92
CA ARG A 709 -18.90 -9.48 -1.79
C ARG A 709 -18.21 -9.34 -3.14
N THR A 710 -16.92 -9.05 -3.12
CA THR A 710 -16.05 -9.15 -4.28
C THR A 710 -15.98 -10.61 -4.74
N PRO A 711 -16.06 -10.90 -6.05
CA PRO A 711 -15.85 -12.26 -6.54
C PRO A 711 -14.41 -12.73 -6.34
N ASP A 712 -14.25 -14.04 -6.22
CA ASP A 712 -12.95 -14.70 -6.26
C ASP A 712 -12.37 -14.55 -7.67
N ASP A 713 -11.04 -14.43 -7.76
CA ASP A 713 -10.35 -14.33 -9.05
C ASP A 713 -10.51 -15.65 -9.83
N PRO A 714 -11.23 -15.65 -10.97
CA PRO A 714 -11.57 -16.87 -11.69
C PRO A 714 -10.36 -17.61 -12.26
N VAL A 715 -9.21 -16.97 -12.42
CA VAL A 715 -8.00 -17.62 -12.94
C VAL A 715 -7.11 -18.22 -11.84
N GLN A 716 -7.38 -17.92 -10.57
CA GLN A 716 -6.62 -18.45 -9.43
C GLN A 716 -7.35 -19.60 -8.74
N LYS A 717 -6.60 -20.52 -8.13
CA LYS A 717 -7.15 -21.73 -7.49
C LYS A 717 -7.42 -21.60 -5.98
N ASN A 718 -7.08 -20.46 -5.37
CA ASN A 718 -6.95 -20.33 -3.91
C ASN A 718 -8.07 -19.49 -3.26
N ASN A 719 -9.22 -19.27 -3.92
CA ASN A 719 -10.31 -18.41 -3.44
C ASN A 719 -9.81 -17.03 -2.97
N ILE A 720 -8.86 -16.45 -3.70
CA ILE A 720 -8.35 -15.11 -3.45
C ILE A 720 -9.19 -14.14 -4.29
N LEU A 721 -9.51 -12.96 -3.74
CA LEU A 721 -10.38 -11.98 -4.38
C LEU A 721 -9.78 -11.44 -5.68
N GLN A 722 -10.64 -11.14 -6.65
CA GLN A 722 -10.25 -10.47 -7.88
C GLN A 722 -9.83 -9.01 -7.61
N PRO A 723 -8.72 -8.51 -8.17
CA PRO A 723 -8.33 -7.11 -8.07
C PRO A 723 -9.28 -6.22 -8.89
N PRO A 724 -9.40 -4.93 -8.58
CA PRO A 724 -10.01 -3.98 -9.50
C PRO A 724 -9.08 -3.72 -10.69
N TYR A 725 -9.63 -3.26 -11.82
CA TYR A 725 -8.85 -3.00 -13.04
C TYR A 725 -9.03 -1.58 -13.55
N TYR A 726 -7.92 -0.93 -13.92
CA TYR A 726 -7.94 0.28 -14.73
C TYR A 726 -8.28 -0.02 -16.18
N LEU A 727 -9.14 0.79 -16.77
CA LEU A 727 -9.56 0.73 -18.16
C LEU A 727 -10.24 2.04 -18.58
N THR A 728 -9.94 2.53 -19.78
CA THR A 728 -10.76 3.57 -20.43
C THR A 728 -12.09 2.99 -20.89
N MET A 729 -13.19 3.47 -20.30
CA MET A 729 -14.53 2.99 -20.61
C MET A 729 -15.58 4.09 -20.48
N LYS A 730 -16.74 3.86 -21.10
CA LYS A 730 -17.94 4.68 -20.96
C LYS A 730 -19.01 3.91 -20.17
N MET A 731 -19.39 4.41 -19.00
CA MET A 731 -20.49 3.86 -18.20
C MET A 731 -21.85 4.23 -18.82
N PRO A 732 -22.90 3.40 -18.64
CA PRO A 732 -24.24 3.69 -19.15
C PRO A 732 -24.81 5.05 -18.70
N GLY A 733 -24.90 6.01 -19.62
CA GLY A 733 -25.38 7.37 -19.36
C GLY A 733 -24.29 8.44 -19.30
N GLN A 734 -23.01 8.06 -19.37
CA GLN A 734 -21.93 9.01 -19.64
C GLN A 734 -21.94 9.43 -21.12
N GLU A 735 -21.45 10.63 -21.42
CA GLU A 735 -21.37 11.14 -22.79
C GLU A 735 -20.09 10.68 -23.52
N SER A 736 -18.96 10.64 -22.81
CA SER A 736 -17.64 10.27 -23.32
C SER A 736 -16.98 9.19 -22.44
N PRO A 737 -16.08 8.37 -23.01
CA PRO A 737 -15.26 7.44 -22.22
C PRO A 737 -14.31 8.20 -21.29
N THR A 738 -14.02 7.60 -20.15
CA THR A 738 -13.11 8.14 -19.12
C THR A 738 -12.21 7.03 -18.62
N PHE A 739 -10.95 7.33 -18.32
CA PHE A 739 -10.07 6.36 -17.67
C PHE A 739 -10.61 6.08 -16.27
N SER A 740 -11.03 4.84 -16.04
CA SER A 740 -11.75 4.45 -14.84
C SER A 740 -11.11 3.22 -14.21
N MET A 741 -11.35 3.02 -12.92
CA MET A 741 -11.12 1.75 -12.26
C MET A 741 -12.46 1.09 -11.97
N PHE A 742 -12.58 -0.21 -12.21
CA PHE A 742 -13.83 -0.93 -11.96
C PHE A 742 -13.66 -2.19 -11.11
N THR A 743 -14.77 -2.63 -10.55
CA THR A 743 -14.92 -3.92 -9.86
C THR A 743 -16.36 -4.42 -9.97
N SER A 744 -16.57 -5.70 -9.66
CA SER A 744 -17.89 -6.34 -9.69
C SER A 744 -18.25 -6.94 -8.34
N PHE A 745 -19.54 -7.20 -8.15
CA PHE A 745 -20.10 -7.74 -6.91
C PHE A 745 -20.95 -8.97 -7.18
N ILE A 746 -20.81 -9.97 -6.31
CA ILE A 746 -21.64 -11.17 -6.24
C ILE A 746 -22.29 -11.28 -4.86
N PRO A 747 -23.30 -12.13 -4.64
CA PRO A 747 -23.89 -12.34 -3.31
C PRO A 747 -22.83 -12.76 -2.27
N ALA A 748 -22.98 -12.29 -1.03
CA ALA A 748 -22.05 -12.56 0.07
C ALA A 748 -22.01 -14.03 0.55
N SER A 749 -22.68 -14.97 -0.13
CA SER A 749 -22.62 -16.40 0.18
C SER A 749 -21.23 -16.97 -0.09
N GLU A 750 -20.76 -17.85 0.80
CA GLU A 750 -19.48 -18.57 0.71
C GLU A 750 -19.70 -20.08 0.57
N GLY A 751 -18.68 -20.79 0.06
CA GLY A 751 -18.69 -22.25 -0.15
C GLY A 751 -19.04 -22.68 -1.59
N ASP A 752 -19.00 -23.99 -1.84
CA ASP A 752 -19.16 -24.58 -3.18
C ASP A 752 -20.56 -24.32 -3.81
N GLU A 753 -21.56 -24.02 -2.98
CA GLU A 753 -22.93 -23.69 -3.43
C GLU A 753 -23.18 -22.16 -3.54
N ALA A 754 -22.14 -21.34 -3.37
CA ALA A 754 -22.26 -19.89 -3.50
C ALA A 754 -22.72 -19.51 -4.91
N ARG A 755 -23.75 -18.67 -4.99
CA ARG A 755 -24.24 -18.16 -6.27
C ARG A 755 -23.22 -17.17 -6.82
N ASN A 756 -22.72 -17.41 -8.04
CA ASN A 756 -21.78 -16.52 -8.72
C ASN A 756 -22.51 -15.75 -9.84
N VAL A 757 -23.49 -14.94 -9.45
CA VAL A 757 -24.25 -14.05 -10.35
C VAL A 757 -23.89 -12.60 -10.02
N LEU A 758 -23.85 -11.72 -11.02
CA LEU A 758 -23.58 -10.30 -10.78
C LEU A 758 -24.78 -9.64 -10.09
N MET A 759 -24.48 -8.94 -9.00
CA MET A 759 -25.44 -8.10 -8.27
C MET A 759 -25.17 -6.61 -8.51
N GLY A 760 -23.90 -6.26 -8.76
CA GLY A 760 -23.50 -4.89 -9.01
C GLY A 760 -22.20 -4.78 -9.79
N TYR A 761 -22.06 -3.64 -10.47
CA TYR A 761 -20.84 -3.23 -11.16
C TYR A 761 -20.52 -1.80 -10.74
N LEU A 762 -19.32 -1.57 -10.20
CA LEU A 762 -18.89 -0.28 -9.69
C LEU A 762 -17.70 0.20 -10.51
N ALA A 763 -17.76 1.45 -10.98
CA ALA A 763 -16.65 2.16 -11.58
C ALA A 763 -16.38 3.48 -10.82
N VAL A 764 -15.11 3.87 -10.76
CA VAL A 764 -14.67 5.18 -10.30
C VAL A 764 -13.89 5.87 -11.41
N ASP A 765 -14.25 7.14 -11.65
CA ASP A 765 -13.51 7.97 -12.58
C ASP A 765 -12.10 8.24 -12.03
N SER A 766 -11.10 7.83 -12.79
CA SER A 766 -9.69 7.96 -12.45
C SER A 766 -9.00 9.07 -13.23
N ASP A 767 -9.73 9.85 -14.03
CA ASP A 767 -9.13 10.92 -14.83
C ASP A 767 -9.11 12.26 -14.09
N ALA A 768 -7.93 12.65 -13.60
CA ALA A 768 -7.73 13.92 -12.93
C ALA A 768 -7.79 15.13 -13.89
N GLY A 769 -7.78 14.89 -15.21
CA GLY A 769 -7.78 15.90 -16.25
C GLY A 769 -6.37 16.36 -16.65
N ALA A 770 -6.28 17.10 -17.76
CA ALA A 770 -5.01 17.56 -18.34
C ALA A 770 -4.76 19.07 -18.15
N VAL A 771 -5.47 19.71 -17.21
CA VAL A 771 -5.32 21.16 -16.94
C VAL A 771 -4.43 21.34 -15.72
N ALA A 772 -3.36 22.13 -15.87
CA ALA A 772 -2.39 22.40 -14.81
C ALA A 772 -3.10 22.87 -13.53
N GLY A 773 -2.84 22.14 -12.44
CA GLY A 773 -3.35 22.46 -11.11
C GLY A 773 -4.87 22.46 -10.92
N GLN A 774 -5.65 21.92 -11.86
CA GLN A 774 -7.10 21.86 -11.78
C GLN A 774 -7.60 20.41 -11.87
N LYS A 775 -8.10 19.91 -10.74
CA LYS A 775 -8.77 18.61 -10.66
C LYS A 775 -10.06 18.60 -11.50
N SER A 776 -10.21 17.58 -12.35
CA SER A 776 -11.46 17.31 -13.07
C SER A 776 -12.64 17.19 -12.11
N ALA A 777 -13.79 17.73 -12.51
CA ALA A 777 -15.01 17.68 -11.70
C ALA A 777 -15.55 16.25 -11.53
N ASP A 778 -15.23 15.35 -12.46
CA ASP A 778 -15.67 13.95 -12.42
C ASP A 778 -14.70 13.02 -11.69
N TYR A 779 -13.44 13.43 -11.44
CA TYR A 779 -12.46 12.59 -10.75
C TYR A 779 -12.98 12.10 -9.39
N GLY A 780 -12.91 10.79 -9.19
CA GLY A 780 -13.36 10.13 -7.95
C GLY A 780 -14.86 9.95 -7.83
N LYS A 781 -15.66 10.26 -8.87
CA LYS A 781 -17.09 9.94 -8.87
C LYS A 781 -17.30 8.44 -8.98
N LEU A 782 -17.99 7.87 -7.99
CA LEU A 782 -18.36 6.46 -7.91
C LEU A 782 -19.71 6.24 -8.58
N ARG A 783 -19.76 5.33 -9.56
CA ARG A 783 -20.96 4.98 -10.32
C ARG A 783 -21.23 3.49 -10.23
N MET A 784 -22.39 3.12 -9.71
CA MET A 784 -22.80 1.74 -9.50
C MET A 784 -24.01 1.38 -10.35
N LEU A 785 -23.86 0.35 -11.18
CA LEU A 785 -24.96 -0.35 -11.81
C LEU A 785 -25.46 -1.42 -10.83
N GLN A 786 -26.73 -1.33 -10.43
CA GLN A 786 -27.40 -2.37 -9.64
C GLN A 786 -28.11 -3.30 -10.62
N ILE A 787 -27.67 -4.56 -10.68
CA ILE A 787 -28.22 -5.51 -11.64
C ILE A 787 -29.63 -5.89 -11.19
N SER A 788 -30.60 -5.78 -12.10
CA SER A 788 -31.99 -6.16 -11.80
C SER A 788 -32.09 -7.64 -11.42
N ALA A 789 -32.86 -7.94 -10.37
CA ALA A 789 -33.15 -9.31 -9.95
C ALA A 789 -33.99 -10.10 -10.99
N ASP A 790 -34.57 -9.42 -11.98
CA ASP A 790 -35.37 -10.04 -13.05
C ASP A 790 -34.50 -10.81 -14.06
N VAL A 791 -33.21 -10.47 -14.17
CA VAL A 791 -32.27 -11.06 -15.14
C VAL A 791 -31.07 -11.63 -14.39
N SER A 792 -30.79 -12.92 -14.59
CA SER A 792 -29.61 -13.56 -14.00
C SER A 792 -28.38 -13.32 -14.87
N VAL A 793 -27.56 -12.33 -14.52
CA VAL A 793 -26.30 -12.05 -15.22
C VAL A 793 -25.16 -12.88 -14.58
N PRO A 794 -24.39 -13.67 -15.37
CA PRO A 794 -23.28 -14.47 -14.84
C PRO A 794 -22.19 -13.64 -14.16
N GLY A 795 -21.74 -14.04 -12.97
CA GLY A 795 -20.54 -13.48 -12.33
C GLY A 795 -19.24 -13.99 -12.99
N PRO A 796 -18.07 -13.38 -12.69
CA PRO A 796 -16.79 -13.78 -13.27
C PRO A 796 -16.48 -15.28 -13.13
N GLY A 797 -16.78 -15.87 -11.97
CA GLY A 797 -16.57 -17.30 -11.74
C GLY A 797 -17.49 -18.19 -12.58
N GLN A 798 -18.75 -17.76 -12.80
CA GLN A 798 -19.67 -18.49 -13.66
C GLN A 798 -19.26 -18.43 -15.13
N VAL A 799 -18.84 -17.26 -15.62
CA VAL A 799 -18.34 -17.10 -17.00
C VAL A 799 -17.10 -17.97 -17.23
N GLN A 800 -16.16 -17.98 -16.28
CA GLN A 800 -15.00 -18.86 -16.38
C GLN A 800 -15.38 -20.34 -16.43
N ASN A 801 -16.38 -20.76 -15.64
CA ASN A 801 -16.91 -22.12 -15.71
C ASN A 801 -17.55 -22.41 -17.06
N THR A 802 -18.28 -21.45 -17.65
CA THR A 802 -18.82 -21.57 -19.02
C THR A 802 -17.70 -21.78 -20.04
N PHE A 803 -16.63 -20.98 -20.00
CA PHE A 803 -15.46 -21.16 -20.87
C PHE A 803 -14.82 -22.54 -20.68
N ASN A 804 -14.62 -22.96 -19.42
CA ASN A 804 -13.98 -24.24 -19.10
C ASN A 804 -14.86 -25.46 -19.45
N SER A 805 -16.18 -25.31 -19.47
CA SER A 805 -17.12 -26.41 -19.71
C SER A 805 -17.57 -26.51 -21.17
N ASN A 806 -17.41 -25.45 -21.96
CA ASN A 806 -17.74 -25.46 -23.37
C ASN A 806 -16.84 -26.45 -24.14
N GLU A 807 -17.46 -27.38 -24.86
CA GLU A 807 -16.74 -28.48 -25.52
C GLU A 807 -15.77 -28.00 -26.59
N THR A 808 -16.16 -27.03 -27.42
CA THR A 808 -15.33 -26.49 -28.50
C THR A 808 -14.12 -25.74 -27.93
N ILE A 809 -14.35 -24.85 -26.95
CA ILE A 809 -13.29 -24.11 -26.28
C ILE A 809 -12.33 -25.08 -25.58
N SER A 810 -12.87 -26.06 -24.84
CA SER A 810 -12.07 -27.08 -24.16
C SER A 810 -11.21 -27.91 -25.11
N GLN A 811 -11.75 -28.32 -26.25
CA GLN A 811 -10.98 -29.06 -27.26
C GLN A 811 -9.81 -28.22 -27.77
N GLN A 812 -10.04 -26.96 -28.14
CA GLN A 812 -8.98 -26.08 -28.62
C GLN A 812 -7.95 -25.74 -27.52
N LEU A 813 -8.39 -25.46 -26.29
CA LEU A 813 -7.49 -25.23 -25.16
C LEU A 813 -6.65 -26.48 -24.85
N ASN A 814 -7.23 -27.67 -24.96
CA ASN A 814 -6.48 -28.92 -24.79
C ASN A 814 -5.44 -29.10 -25.89
N LEU A 815 -5.74 -28.74 -27.14
CA LEU A 815 -4.76 -28.73 -28.23
C LEU A 815 -3.62 -27.75 -27.93
N LEU A 816 -3.91 -26.55 -27.43
CA LEU A 816 -2.88 -25.59 -27.03
C LEU A 816 -2.04 -26.06 -25.83
N LYS A 817 -2.59 -26.94 -24.99
CA LYS A 817 -1.88 -27.59 -23.87
C LYS A 817 -1.10 -28.85 -24.27
N GLN A 818 -1.28 -29.39 -25.48
CA GLN A 818 -0.57 -30.60 -25.90
C GLN A 818 0.92 -30.32 -26.11
N GLY A 819 1.74 -31.35 -25.90
CA GLY A 819 3.19 -31.29 -26.10
C GLY A 819 3.92 -30.60 -24.95
N GLN A 820 4.73 -29.60 -25.27
CA GLN A 820 5.58 -28.85 -24.33
C GLN A 820 5.09 -27.41 -24.13
N SER A 821 3.77 -27.22 -24.11
CA SER A 821 3.12 -25.91 -24.00
C SER A 821 2.32 -25.79 -22.69
N GLU A 822 2.26 -24.58 -22.17
CA GLU A 822 1.47 -24.20 -21.00
C GLU A 822 0.55 -23.03 -21.40
N VAL A 823 -0.73 -23.16 -21.08
CA VAL A 823 -1.74 -22.12 -21.32
C VAL A 823 -1.94 -21.31 -20.05
N LEU A 824 -1.85 -19.99 -20.18
CA LEU A 824 -2.10 -19.02 -19.12
C LEU A 824 -3.32 -18.20 -19.50
N ASN A 825 -4.34 -18.21 -18.65
CA ASN A 825 -5.49 -17.34 -18.80
C ASN A 825 -5.16 -15.98 -18.18
N GLY A 826 -5.31 -14.90 -18.94
CA GLY A 826 -5.23 -13.55 -18.41
C GLY A 826 -6.47 -13.16 -17.62
N ASN A 827 -6.47 -11.94 -17.12
CA ASN A 827 -7.56 -11.36 -16.36
C ASN A 827 -8.89 -11.38 -17.14
N LEU A 828 -9.97 -11.76 -16.45
CA LEU A 828 -11.33 -11.73 -16.98
C LEU A 828 -11.92 -10.32 -16.76
N LEU A 829 -11.93 -9.50 -17.80
CA LEU A 829 -12.51 -8.16 -17.79
C LEU A 829 -14.02 -8.23 -18.01
N THR A 830 -14.80 -7.46 -17.25
CA THR A 830 -16.26 -7.33 -17.37
C THR A 830 -16.58 -5.89 -17.75
N LEU A 831 -17.35 -5.67 -18.82
CA LEU A 831 -17.60 -4.34 -19.39
C LEU A 831 -19.09 -4.10 -19.65
N PRO A 832 -19.66 -2.96 -19.23
CA PRO A 832 -21.06 -2.62 -19.46
C PRO A 832 -21.28 -1.96 -20.83
N VAL A 833 -21.21 -2.76 -21.90
CA VAL A 833 -21.35 -2.33 -23.30
C VAL A 833 -22.49 -3.04 -24.02
N GLY A 834 -22.99 -2.47 -25.12
CA GLY A 834 -24.07 -3.03 -25.93
C GLY A 834 -25.40 -3.14 -25.17
N GLY A 835 -25.58 -2.35 -24.11
CA GLY A 835 -26.72 -2.47 -23.19
C GLY A 835 -26.69 -3.71 -22.28
N GLY A 836 -25.63 -4.52 -22.31
CA GLY A 836 -25.45 -5.72 -21.49
C GLY A 836 -24.08 -5.76 -20.81
N LEU A 837 -23.60 -6.96 -20.48
CA LEU A 837 -22.26 -7.18 -19.92
C LEU A 837 -21.45 -8.06 -20.88
N LEU A 838 -20.37 -7.49 -21.41
CA LEU A 838 -19.36 -8.19 -22.20
C LEU A 838 -18.23 -8.67 -21.29
N TYR A 839 -17.83 -9.93 -21.44
CA TYR A 839 -16.67 -10.49 -20.75
C TYR A 839 -15.56 -10.76 -21.75
N VAL A 840 -14.33 -10.38 -21.42
CA VAL A 840 -13.16 -10.58 -22.28
C VAL A 840 -12.01 -11.17 -21.46
N GLN A 841 -11.42 -12.25 -21.96
CA GLN A 841 -10.25 -12.89 -21.35
C GLN A 841 -9.21 -13.25 -22.42
N PRO A 842 -8.02 -12.61 -22.39
CA PRO A 842 -6.92 -13.02 -23.25
C PRO A 842 -6.33 -14.36 -22.80
N VAL A 843 -5.91 -15.19 -23.75
CA VAL A 843 -5.32 -16.52 -23.50
C VAL A 843 -3.91 -16.56 -24.09
N PHE A 844 -2.93 -16.69 -23.20
CA PHE A 844 -1.51 -16.74 -23.53
C PHE A 844 -1.00 -18.17 -23.56
N VAL A 845 0.00 -18.41 -24.40
CA VAL A 845 0.72 -19.69 -24.47
C VAL A 845 2.21 -19.47 -24.34
N GLN A 846 2.86 -20.33 -23.55
CA GLN A 846 4.30 -20.38 -23.37
C GLN A 846 4.81 -21.81 -23.39
N ALA A 847 6.13 -22.01 -23.43
CA ALA A 847 6.71 -23.34 -23.23
C ALA A 847 6.52 -23.83 -21.78
N SER A 848 6.25 -25.13 -21.60
CA SER A 848 6.09 -25.74 -20.28
C SER A 848 7.41 -25.81 -19.48
N SER A 849 8.54 -25.82 -20.17
CA SER A 849 9.89 -25.87 -19.59
C SER A 849 10.86 -24.99 -20.39
N GLY A 850 12.01 -24.66 -19.78
CA GLY A 850 12.99 -23.77 -20.40
C GLY A 850 12.56 -22.29 -20.34
N THR A 851 12.79 -21.56 -21.43
CA THR A 851 12.45 -20.12 -21.52
C THR A 851 10.94 -19.94 -21.68
N LYS A 852 10.31 -19.38 -20.64
CA LYS A 852 8.87 -19.16 -20.56
C LYS A 852 8.52 -17.76 -21.05
N LEU A 853 7.96 -17.67 -22.25
CA LEU A 853 7.58 -16.41 -22.91
C LEU A 853 6.10 -16.45 -23.29
N PRO A 854 5.21 -15.92 -22.43
CA PRO A 854 3.79 -15.81 -22.72
C PRO A 854 3.54 -14.97 -23.98
N THR A 855 2.92 -15.58 -24.99
CA THR A 855 2.45 -14.89 -26.19
C THR A 855 0.95 -15.01 -26.29
N LEU A 856 0.25 -13.92 -26.63
CA LEU A 856 -1.20 -13.95 -26.82
C LEU A 856 -1.51 -14.86 -28.01
N ARG A 857 -2.42 -15.82 -27.85
CA ARG A 857 -2.82 -16.73 -28.93
C ARG A 857 -4.29 -16.68 -29.26
N LYS A 858 -5.13 -16.49 -28.26
CA LYS A 858 -6.58 -16.49 -28.40
C LYS A 858 -7.21 -15.46 -27.49
N VAL A 859 -8.43 -15.05 -27.81
CA VAL A 859 -9.26 -14.19 -26.97
C VAL A 859 -10.62 -14.87 -26.75
N LEU A 860 -10.98 -15.05 -25.49
CA LEU A 860 -12.29 -15.54 -25.07
C LEU A 860 -13.21 -14.35 -24.86
N VAL A 861 -14.41 -14.40 -25.43
CA VAL A 861 -15.46 -13.41 -25.16
C VAL A 861 -16.79 -14.08 -24.83
N ALA A 862 -17.58 -13.44 -23.98
CA ALA A 862 -18.95 -13.86 -23.67
C ALA A 862 -19.91 -12.67 -23.59
N PHE A 863 -21.14 -12.86 -24.06
CA PHE A 863 -22.24 -11.91 -23.92
C PHE A 863 -23.56 -12.67 -23.86
N GLY A 864 -24.29 -12.52 -22.74
CA GLY A 864 -25.43 -13.38 -22.41
C GLY A 864 -25.02 -14.85 -22.41
N ASP A 865 -25.71 -15.68 -23.20
CA ASP A 865 -25.46 -17.12 -23.32
C ASP A 865 -24.47 -17.49 -24.45
N LYS A 866 -24.02 -16.51 -25.24
CA LYS A 866 -23.07 -16.75 -26.34
C LYS A 866 -21.64 -16.61 -25.85
N VAL A 867 -20.76 -17.43 -26.43
CA VAL A 867 -19.32 -17.37 -26.23
C VAL A 867 -18.61 -17.48 -27.57
N ALA A 868 -17.47 -16.83 -27.71
CA ALA A 868 -16.58 -16.97 -28.87
C ALA A 868 -15.12 -17.11 -28.42
N PHE A 869 -14.31 -17.74 -29.27
CA PHE A 869 -12.91 -18.06 -28.98
C PHE A 869 -12.08 -18.01 -30.26
N GLU A 870 -11.55 -16.83 -30.55
CA GLU A 870 -10.87 -16.54 -31.82
C GLU A 870 -9.43 -16.04 -31.58
N ASP A 871 -8.67 -15.83 -32.66
CA ASP A 871 -7.25 -15.44 -32.58
C ASP A 871 -7.05 -13.96 -32.22
N THR A 872 -8.01 -13.11 -32.61
CA THR A 872 -8.05 -11.67 -32.30
C THR A 872 -9.31 -11.29 -31.53
N LEU A 873 -9.28 -10.14 -30.84
CA LEU A 873 -10.46 -9.58 -30.18
C LEU A 873 -11.50 -9.16 -31.23
N GLN A 874 -11.10 -8.56 -32.36
CA GLN A 874 -12.04 -8.19 -33.43
C GLN A 874 -12.84 -9.41 -33.91
N GLU A 875 -12.16 -10.50 -34.29
CA GLU A 875 -12.80 -11.72 -34.75
C GLU A 875 -13.71 -12.33 -33.68
N ALA A 876 -13.26 -12.32 -32.42
CA ALA A 876 -14.03 -12.85 -31.30
C ALA A 876 -15.34 -12.06 -31.10
N LEU A 877 -15.28 -10.73 -31.17
CA LEU A 877 -16.48 -9.88 -31.08
C LEU A 877 -17.40 -10.08 -32.29
N ASP A 878 -16.86 -10.08 -33.51
CA ASP A 878 -17.68 -10.28 -34.71
C ASP A 878 -18.35 -11.65 -34.71
N ALA A 879 -17.65 -12.72 -34.29
CA ALA A 879 -18.23 -14.05 -34.11
C ALA A 879 -19.37 -14.05 -33.08
N LEU A 880 -19.20 -13.32 -31.97
CA LEU A 880 -20.19 -13.25 -30.89
C LEU A 880 -21.48 -12.52 -31.32
N PHE A 881 -21.35 -11.45 -32.10
CA PHE A 881 -22.44 -10.56 -32.52
C PHE A 881 -22.95 -10.84 -33.95
N GLY A 882 -22.72 -12.04 -34.50
CA GLY A 882 -23.36 -12.48 -35.75
C GLY A 882 -22.71 -11.95 -37.03
N GLY A 883 -21.40 -11.73 -37.00
CA GLY A 883 -20.55 -11.39 -38.14
C GLY A 883 -20.16 -9.92 -38.26
N ASP A 884 -20.82 -9.04 -37.51
CA ASP A 884 -20.46 -7.62 -37.37
C ASP A 884 -20.82 -7.17 -35.96
N SER A 885 -19.82 -6.93 -35.12
CA SER A 885 -20.02 -6.41 -33.77
C SER A 885 -20.36 -4.92 -33.75
N GLY A 886 -20.04 -4.18 -34.82
CA GLY A 886 -20.07 -2.72 -34.86
C GLY A 886 -18.93 -2.05 -34.09
N ALA A 887 -17.98 -2.83 -33.54
CA ALA A 887 -16.79 -2.35 -32.84
C ALA A 887 -15.56 -2.36 -33.75
N SER A 888 -14.56 -1.54 -33.39
CA SER A 888 -13.21 -1.56 -33.97
C SER A 888 -12.22 -1.74 -32.84
N THR A 889 -11.50 -2.87 -32.82
CA THR A 889 -10.50 -3.18 -31.79
C THR A 889 -9.10 -2.76 -32.25
N GLY A 890 -8.15 -2.73 -31.31
CA GLY A 890 -6.74 -2.44 -31.61
C GLY A 890 -6.01 -3.52 -32.40
N ASP A 891 -6.60 -4.71 -32.55
CA ASP A 891 -5.98 -5.86 -33.24
C ASP A 891 -6.71 -6.31 -34.51
N GLY A 892 -7.64 -5.51 -35.04
CA GLY A 892 -8.43 -5.87 -36.23
C GLY A 892 -7.64 -6.00 -37.54
N ASP A 893 -6.49 -5.34 -37.66
CA ASP A 893 -5.61 -5.43 -38.84
C ASP A 893 -4.54 -6.54 -38.73
N VAL A 894 -4.54 -7.29 -37.62
CA VAL A 894 -3.54 -8.33 -37.35
C VAL A 894 -3.91 -9.59 -38.11
N THR A 895 -2.93 -10.19 -38.80
CA THR A 895 -3.07 -11.53 -39.38
C THR A 895 -2.28 -12.52 -38.51
N PRO A 896 -2.93 -13.28 -37.63
CA PRO A 896 -2.26 -14.18 -36.71
C PRO A 896 -1.42 -15.22 -37.45
N THR A 897 -0.19 -15.43 -37.01
CA THR A 897 0.64 -16.52 -37.55
C THR A 897 0.06 -17.85 -37.07
N PRO A 898 -0.34 -18.79 -37.95
CA PRO A 898 -0.95 -20.05 -37.53
C PRO A 898 0.00 -20.83 -36.61
N SER A 899 -0.50 -21.24 -35.46
CA SER A 899 0.21 -22.15 -34.56
C SER A 899 0.43 -23.50 -35.28
N PRO A 900 1.59 -24.16 -35.17
CA PRO A 900 1.83 -25.41 -35.88
C PRO A 900 0.94 -26.51 -35.30
N SER A 901 -0.17 -26.79 -35.97
CA SER A 901 -0.86 -28.07 -35.83
C SER A 901 -0.11 -29.10 -36.65
N GLU A 902 0.28 -30.21 -36.02
CA GLU A 902 0.72 -31.41 -36.73
C GLU A 902 -0.39 -31.90 -37.65
N SER A 903 -0.20 -31.72 -38.95
CA SER A 903 -0.69 -32.65 -39.96
C SER A 903 0.43 -32.93 -40.95
N GLY A 904 1.31 -33.85 -40.57
CA GLY A 904 2.22 -34.48 -41.52
C GLY A 904 1.44 -35.41 -42.45
N GLN A 905 1.01 -34.90 -43.60
CA GLN A 905 0.92 -35.70 -44.82
C GLN A 905 1.02 -34.80 -46.07
N PRO A 906 1.87 -35.12 -47.07
CA PRO A 906 2.20 -34.20 -48.15
C PRO A 906 1.19 -34.28 -49.28
N GLY A 907 0.70 -33.13 -49.77
CA GLY A 907 0.03 -33.09 -51.06
C GLY A 907 -0.73 -31.81 -51.37
N GLY A 908 -0.34 -31.17 -52.47
CA GLY A 908 -1.26 -30.39 -53.32
C GLY A 908 -1.43 -28.93 -52.91
N GLY A 909 -0.77 -28.04 -53.64
CA GLY A 909 -0.83 -26.60 -53.38
C GLY A 909 -2.12 -25.94 -53.83
N ASP A 910 -2.30 -24.71 -53.35
CA ASP A 910 -2.75 -23.55 -54.11
C ASP A 910 -2.49 -22.31 -53.24
N THR A 911 -1.69 -21.35 -53.71
CA THR A 911 -1.54 -20.04 -53.06
C THR A 911 -1.85 -18.95 -54.08
N GLY A 912 -3.12 -18.55 -54.08
CA GLY A 912 -3.54 -17.25 -54.59
C GLY A 912 -3.25 -16.15 -53.56
N GLY A 913 -2.73 -15.02 -54.03
CA GLY A 913 -2.57 -13.80 -53.22
C GLY A 913 -1.20 -13.13 -53.34
N GLY A 914 -0.64 -13.04 -54.55
CA GLY A 914 0.62 -12.35 -54.81
C GLY A 914 0.48 -10.83 -54.75
N SER A 915 1.37 -10.19 -54.00
CA SER A 915 1.78 -8.81 -54.24
C SER A 915 2.19 -8.66 -55.71
N SER A 916 1.97 -7.50 -56.34
CA SER A 916 2.31 -7.28 -57.76
C SER A 916 3.80 -7.48 -58.08
N SER A 917 4.67 -7.42 -57.07
CA SER A 917 6.09 -7.76 -57.16
C SER A 917 6.35 -9.28 -57.22
N ASP A 918 5.59 -10.11 -56.50
CA ASP A 918 5.77 -11.56 -56.50
C ASP A 918 5.36 -12.19 -57.84
N VAL A 919 4.30 -11.69 -58.48
CA VAL A 919 3.86 -12.16 -59.80
C VAL A 919 4.92 -11.86 -60.87
N ALA A 920 5.50 -10.67 -60.83
CA ALA A 920 6.57 -10.27 -61.75
C ALA A 920 7.86 -11.08 -61.51
N PHE A 921 8.18 -11.39 -60.26
CA PHE A 921 9.34 -12.19 -59.87
C PHE A 921 9.18 -13.65 -60.32
N GLN A 922 8.02 -14.26 -60.06
CA GLN A 922 7.73 -15.63 -60.51
C GLN A 922 7.68 -15.76 -62.04
N ALA A 923 7.16 -14.75 -62.74
CA ALA A 923 7.18 -14.71 -64.20
C ALA A 923 8.62 -14.65 -64.75
N ALA A 924 9.47 -13.78 -64.18
CA ALA A 924 10.88 -13.69 -64.57
C ALA A 924 11.66 -14.97 -64.24
N LEU A 925 11.34 -15.65 -63.14
CA LEU A 925 11.95 -16.92 -62.76
C LEU A 925 11.61 -18.04 -63.74
N LYS A 926 10.34 -18.13 -64.15
CA LYS A 926 9.89 -19.11 -65.15
C LYS A 926 10.51 -18.84 -66.52
N GLU A 927 10.65 -17.58 -66.90
CA GLU A 927 11.32 -17.16 -68.14
C GLU A 927 12.81 -17.54 -68.13
N ALA A 928 13.50 -17.35 -67.00
CA ALA A 928 14.88 -17.78 -66.83
C ALA A 928 15.03 -19.31 -66.92
N GLN A 929 14.15 -20.08 -66.27
CA GLN A 929 14.18 -21.55 -66.34
C GLN A 929 13.95 -22.07 -67.77
N GLN A 930 12.99 -21.48 -68.49
CA GLN A 930 12.72 -21.86 -69.88
C GLN A 930 13.89 -21.50 -70.79
N ALA A 931 14.44 -20.28 -70.65
CA ALA A 931 15.59 -19.85 -71.44
C ALA A 931 16.83 -20.72 -71.17
N MET A 932 17.03 -21.18 -69.93
CA MET A 932 18.11 -22.12 -69.60
C MET A 932 17.91 -23.49 -70.25
N THR A 933 16.68 -24.01 -70.26
CA THR A 933 16.33 -25.29 -70.90
C THR A 933 16.48 -25.20 -72.43
N ASP A 934 16.02 -24.10 -73.03
CA ASP A 934 16.16 -23.84 -74.46
C ASP A 934 17.64 -23.73 -74.86
N ARG A 935 18.45 -23.05 -74.03
CA ARG A 935 19.90 -22.93 -74.24
C ARG A 935 20.59 -24.28 -74.18
N ASP A 936 20.28 -25.11 -73.19
CA ASP A 936 20.88 -26.44 -73.05
C ASP A 936 20.43 -27.39 -74.18
N THR A 937 19.19 -27.25 -74.64
CA THR A 937 18.68 -28.01 -75.79
C THR A 937 19.37 -27.59 -77.09
N ALA A 938 19.52 -26.28 -77.32
CA ALA A 938 20.22 -25.73 -78.48
C ALA A 938 21.72 -26.10 -78.48
N LEU A 939 22.35 -26.13 -77.31
CA LEU A 939 23.74 -26.60 -77.15
C LEU A 939 23.88 -28.08 -77.53
N LYS A 940 22.94 -28.93 -77.07
CA LYS A 940 22.93 -30.37 -77.39
C LYS A 940 22.63 -30.64 -78.86
N SER A 941 21.84 -29.79 -79.52
CA SER A 941 21.54 -29.91 -80.95
C SER A 941 22.58 -29.24 -81.85
N GLY A 942 23.59 -28.56 -81.28
CA GLY A 942 24.64 -27.84 -82.03
C GLY A 942 24.14 -26.59 -82.78
N ASP A 943 22.97 -26.06 -82.43
CA ASP A 943 22.38 -24.87 -83.06
C ASP A 943 22.86 -23.61 -82.32
N LEU A 944 24.01 -23.09 -82.74
CA LEU A 944 24.66 -21.94 -82.12
C LEU A 944 23.82 -20.65 -82.18
N THR A 945 22.91 -20.54 -83.16
CA THR A 945 22.04 -19.37 -83.30
C THR A 945 20.96 -19.40 -82.22
N LYS A 946 20.26 -20.53 -82.06
CA LYS A 946 19.27 -20.70 -80.99
C LYS A 946 19.89 -20.69 -79.61
N PHE A 947 21.14 -21.14 -79.49
CA PHE A 947 21.89 -21.03 -78.24
C PHE A 947 22.08 -19.56 -77.85
N ALA A 948 22.55 -18.72 -78.78
CA ALA A 948 22.75 -17.29 -78.52
C ALA A 948 21.43 -16.56 -78.19
N GLU A 949 20.34 -16.90 -78.88
CA GLU A 949 19.00 -16.35 -78.61
C GLU A 949 18.46 -16.76 -77.24
N ALA A 950 18.67 -18.02 -76.84
CA ALA A 950 18.25 -18.51 -75.53
C ALA A 950 19.12 -17.94 -74.39
N ASP A 951 20.43 -17.77 -74.62
CA ASP A 951 21.35 -17.17 -73.63
C ASP A 951 21.09 -15.66 -73.41
N ALA A 952 20.73 -14.94 -74.48
CA ALA A 952 20.28 -13.55 -74.38
C ALA A 952 18.97 -13.42 -73.57
N ARG A 953 18.00 -14.32 -73.81
CA ARG A 953 16.74 -14.38 -73.02
C ARG A 953 16.99 -14.71 -71.55
N LEU A 954 17.91 -15.64 -71.29
CA LEU A 954 18.31 -16.00 -69.92
C LEU A 954 18.93 -14.80 -69.20
N THR A 955 19.86 -14.10 -69.86
CA THR A 955 20.52 -12.91 -69.31
C THR A 955 19.51 -11.81 -68.97
N ALA A 956 18.55 -11.54 -69.86
CA ALA A 956 17.49 -10.56 -69.64
C ALA A 956 16.57 -10.94 -68.48
N ALA A 957 16.18 -12.22 -68.38
CA ALA A 957 15.34 -12.73 -67.29
C ALA A 957 16.06 -12.66 -65.93
N VAL A 958 17.36 -12.96 -65.89
CA VAL A 958 18.19 -12.84 -64.67
C VAL A 958 18.37 -11.37 -64.25
N GLN A 959 18.60 -10.45 -65.18
CA GLN A 959 18.65 -9.02 -64.86
C GLN A 959 17.32 -8.52 -64.28
N LYS A 960 16.20 -9.01 -64.82
CA LYS A 960 14.87 -8.70 -64.29
C LYS A 960 14.66 -9.26 -62.88
N LEU A 961 15.11 -10.49 -62.61
CA LEU A 961 15.11 -11.07 -61.27
C LEU A 961 15.93 -10.25 -60.28
N LEU A 962 17.14 -9.82 -60.66
CA LEU A 962 18.00 -8.99 -59.81
C LEU A 962 17.31 -7.67 -59.46
N SER A 963 16.75 -6.98 -60.46
CA SER A 963 16.02 -5.72 -60.27
C SER A 963 14.78 -5.85 -59.38
N LEU A 964 14.12 -7.01 -59.38
CA LEU A 964 12.95 -7.31 -58.56
C LEU A 964 13.33 -7.80 -57.15
N SER A 965 14.55 -8.30 -56.95
CA SER A 965 15.08 -8.75 -55.65
C SER A 965 15.70 -7.64 -54.79
N GLY A 966 15.76 -6.40 -55.30
CA GLY A 966 16.29 -5.24 -54.58
C GLY A 966 17.81 -5.24 -54.40
N GLN A 967 18.56 -5.97 -55.24
CA GLN A 967 20.03 -5.99 -55.29
C GLN A 967 20.58 -5.32 -56.55
#